data_AF-A0A7V6SGF6-F1
#
_entry.id   AF-A0A7V6SGF6-F1
#
_cell.length_a   1.000
_cell.length_b   1.000
_cell.length_c   1.000
_cell.angle_alpha   90.00
_cell.angle_beta   90.00
_cell.angle_gamma   90.00
#
_symmetry.space_group_name_H-M   'P 1'
#
loop_
_entity.id
_entity.type
_entity.pdbx_description
1 polymer ?
#
loop_
_entity_poly.entity_id
_entity_poly.type
_entity_poly.pdbx_seq_one_letter_code
_entity_poly.pdbx_strand_id
1 'polypeptide(L)'
;AAAGTIRSRLRDLALTEAELAEVRTRLRWVEAEARREFEAMDFRLVFDEERGLLSVGYNPERAELDASTYDMLASECRLASFVGIAKGDLRTKHWGRLGRALTSTTGGAALLSWSGSMFEYLMPALVMRSPAGGLLATTKERIVARQIEYGTEHGIPWGVSESAFNARDRELNYQYGPFGVPGLGVVRGLADNLVISPYSTGLAAQFDPEAALANYRELERIGARGHYGFYEAIDFTSERLPRGDRFAVIHNYMAHHSGMTIVAIHNVLTGGLMRDWFHCEPMVRAAELLLHEARPRVAPVVHARTDELDPSRERHVRAITPPSDRKLEGPQLRKRAIAALSNGRLSLMATPSGATHLRWNGLAITRWHPDLTTDSSGSVIFVRDRAGGELHNPTEFPLFEGGSSATALFAEDSILFHRTEERVTSSVEHHISPEADAWVQTVTIRNLAHRDLDLDVTSAAELALGRRADDDAHPAFSKMFVRTELRNGALLATRKRRSSSDPEVWVAQFVTGSEEPHTHGPDAETPLGVETDGRKFIGRGRSFRNPAQVEAGAEPSGTTGYVMEPVLALRSRLVVPAGERGQLHIWTVVGRTEEEVLRLVDAHRSVGAYERLTTLAFTTSQGQLRHVGITPAEAAMFQNLAGALIYPDPAMRASAETLEGARSQADLWALGVSGDLPIMVVRIDDEEDIDLVRQAVRAFEYLRLHRIAVDLVLLAESGGYLAGLVRRLEGIAGSIQSRTGNPDSTGRVFVVRRDQADPRALDALFGAAAVVLVAKRGDLGDQLILTNQLPPRPAEFRTPPVPVEAPALPADVVEWRLAAPEGPGGPAREV
;
A
#
# COMPACT_ATOMS: atom_id res chain seq x y z
N ALA A 1 -11.92 4.54 -39.58
CA ALA A 1 -13.21 3.91 -39.24
C ALA A 1 -14.20 3.90 -40.43
N ALA A 2 -14.66 5.06 -40.94
CA ALA A 2 -15.69 5.14 -41.99
C ALA A 2 -15.38 4.33 -43.27
N ALA A 3 -14.15 4.37 -43.78
CA ALA A 3 -13.73 3.56 -44.93
C ALA A 3 -13.79 2.04 -44.67
N GLY A 4 -13.60 1.61 -43.41
CA GLY A 4 -13.76 0.21 -43.00
C GLY A 4 -15.22 -0.23 -43.02
N THR A 5 -16.12 0.59 -42.49
CA THR A 5 -17.58 0.35 -42.50
C THR A 5 -18.12 0.33 -43.92
N ILE A 6 -17.71 1.28 -44.78
CA ILE A 6 -18.10 1.32 -46.20
C ILE A 6 -17.62 0.05 -46.92
N ARG A 7 -16.37 -0.37 -46.70
CA ARG A 7 -15.86 -1.63 -47.28
C ARG A 7 -16.60 -2.86 -46.77
N SER A 8 -16.99 -2.90 -45.50
CA SER A 8 -17.82 -3.99 -44.97
C SER A 8 -19.18 -4.01 -45.66
N ARG A 9 -19.84 -2.85 -45.74
CA ARG A 9 -21.14 -2.74 -46.40
C ARG A 9 -21.07 -3.08 -47.89
N LEU A 10 -20.02 -2.66 -48.58
CA LEU A 10 -19.79 -3.02 -49.98
C LEU A 10 -19.56 -4.52 -50.15
N ARG A 11 -18.88 -5.19 -49.21
CA ARG A 11 -18.77 -6.66 -49.20
C ARG A 11 -20.13 -7.32 -49.02
N ASP A 12 -20.93 -6.86 -48.07
CA ASP A 12 -22.28 -7.40 -47.85
C ASP A 12 -23.18 -7.22 -49.08
N LEU A 13 -23.06 -6.08 -49.78
CA LEU A 13 -23.79 -5.80 -51.01
C LEU A 13 -23.24 -6.56 -52.23
N ALA A 14 -21.99 -7.01 -52.18
CA ALA A 14 -21.33 -7.77 -53.25
C ALA A 14 -21.50 -9.29 -53.10
N LEU A 15 -22.20 -9.76 -52.05
CA LEU A 15 -22.49 -11.17 -51.87
C LEU A 15 -23.30 -11.71 -53.05
N THR A 16 -22.84 -12.82 -53.61
CA THR A 16 -23.57 -13.57 -54.63
C THR A 16 -24.83 -14.22 -54.04
N GLU A 17 -25.76 -14.62 -54.89
CA GLU A 17 -26.99 -15.28 -54.45
C GLU A 17 -26.73 -16.61 -53.71
N ALA A 18 -25.66 -17.32 -54.07
CA ALA A 18 -25.19 -18.52 -53.37
C ALA A 18 -24.66 -18.21 -51.96
N GLU A 19 -23.81 -17.18 -51.82
CA GLU A 19 -23.29 -16.75 -50.51
C GLU A 19 -24.41 -16.21 -49.61
N LEU A 20 -25.39 -15.49 -50.18
CA LEU A 20 -26.58 -15.04 -49.46
C LEU A 20 -27.42 -16.23 -48.97
N ALA A 21 -27.55 -17.28 -49.78
CA ALA A 21 -28.26 -18.50 -49.37
C ALA A 21 -27.53 -19.23 -48.23
N GLU A 22 -26.19 -19.27 -48.26
CA GLU A 22 -25.38 -19.83 -47.17
C GLU A 22 -25.54 -19.03 -45.88
N VAL A 23 -25.43 -17.69 -45.95
CA VAL A 23 -25.64 -16.81 -44.79
C VAL A 23 -27.04 -16.98 -44.21
N ARG A 24 -28.09 -17.03 -45.05
CA ARG A 24 -29.46 -17.29 -44.60
C ARG A 24 -29.60 -18.65 -43.91
N THR A 25 -28.95 -19.68 -44.44
CA THR A 25 -28.95 -21.02 -43.84
C THR A 25 -28.29 -20.99 -42.46
N ARG A 26 -27.14 -20.34 -42.35
CA ARG A 26 -26.45 -20.17 -41.06
C ARG A 26 -27.26 -19.37 -40.05
N LEU A 27 -27.91 -18.28 -40.48
CA LEU A 27 -28.77 -17.47 -39.60
C LEU A 27 -29.97 -18.27 -39.07
N ARG A 28 -30.62 -19.07 -39.92
CA ARG A 28 -31.70 -19.97 -39.50
C ARG A 28 -31.22 -21.03 -38.52
N TRP A 29 -30.01 -21.55 -38.72
CA TRP A 29 -29.41 -22.49 -37.76
C TRP A 29 -29.15 -21.79 -36.41
N VAL A 30 -28.54 -20.61 -36.40
CA VAL A 30 -28.32 -19.83 -35.16
C VAL A 30 -29.64 -19.49 -34.46
N GLU A 31 -30.68 -19.12 -35.21
CA GLU A 31 -32.02 -18.90 -34.68
C GLU A 31 -32.58 -20.14 -33.99
N ALA A 32 -32.51 -21.31 -34.64
CA ALA A 32 -33.00 -22.57 -34.10
C ALA A 32 -32.24 -23.00 -32.84
N GLU A 33 -30.92 -22.86 -32.83
CA GLU A 33 -30.09 -23.15 -31.66
C GLU A 33 -30.41 -22.20 -30.51
N ALA A 34 -30.45 -20.88 -30.76
CA ALA A 34 -30.78 -19.89 -29.73
C ALA A 34 -32.18 -20.11 -29.15
N ARG A 35 -33.17 -20.48 -30.00
CA ARG A 35 -34.52 -20.85 -29.57
C ARG A 35 -34.49 -22.08 -28.66
N ARG A 36 -33.75 -23.12 -29.03
CA ARG A 36 -33.62 -24.35 -28.24
C ARG A 36 -33.00 -24.07 -26.88
N GLU A 37 -31.92 -23.30 -26.81
CA GLU A 37 -31.27 -22.93 -25.55
C GLU A 37 -32.20 -22.09 -24.66
N PHE A 38 -32.94 -21.14 -25.25
CA PHE A 38 -33.95 -20.35 -24.54
C PHE A 38 -35.09 -21.22 -23.99
N GLU A 39 -35.61 -22.15 -24.79
CA GLU A 39 -36.68 -23.07 -24.37
C GLU A 39 -36.21 -24.02 -23.25
N ALA A 40 -34.94 -24.46 -23.29
CA ALA A 40 -34.35 -25.33 -22.28
C ALA A 40 -34.12 -24.65 -20.92
N MET A 41 -33.95 -23.32 -20.88
CA MET A 41 -33.68 -22.58 -19.64
C MET A 41 -34.90 -22.55 -18.69
N ASP A 42 -34.84 -23.18 -17.52
CA ASP A 42 -35.98 -23.24 -16.60
C ASP A 42 -35.84 -22.26 -15.41
N PHE A 43 -36.63 -21.17 -15.42
CA PHE A 43 -36.60 -20.19 -14.32
C PHE A 43 -37.17 -20.72 -13.00
N ARG A 44 -37.93 -21.84 -13.00
CA ARG A 44 -38.49 -22.43 -11.77
C ARG A 44 -37.39 -22.98 -10.86
N LEU A 45 -36.23 -23.34 -11.42
CA LEU A 45 -35.09 -23.85 -10.66
C LEU A 45 -34.64 -22.88 -9.56
N VAL A 46 -34.68 -21.58 -9.84
CA VAL A 46 -34.26 -20.52 -8.90
C VAL A 46 -35.45 -19.79 -8.28
N PHE A 47 -36.67 -20.32 -8.41
CA PHE A 47 -37.87 -19.70 -7.88
C PHE A 47 -38.16 -20.16 -6.46
N ASP A 48 -38.21 -19.22 -5.52
CA ASP A 48 -38.67 -19.46 -4.15
C ASP A 48 -40.20 -19.35 -4.11
N GLU A 49 -40.89 -20.49 -3.99
CA GLU A 49 -42.36 -20.59 -3.95
C GLU A 49 -42.97 -19.91 -2.71
N GLU A 50 -42.25 -19.85 -1.59
CA GLU A 50 -42.74 -19.25 -0.35
C GLU A 50 -42.75 -17.71 -0.46
N ARG A 51 -41.64 -17.14 -0.95
CA ARG A 51 -41.49 -15.69 -1.14
C ARG A 51 -42.13 -15.20 -2.43
N GLY A 52 -42.26 -16.06 -3.42
CA GLY A 52 -42.74 -15.75 -4.77
C GLY A 52 -41.73 -14.90 -5.56
N LEU A 53 -40.44 -15.09 -5.32
CA LEU A 53 -39.32 -14.30 -5.88
C LEU A 53 -38.24 -15.24 -6.42
N LEU A 54 -37.36 -14.70 -7.27
CA LEU A 54 -36.19 -15.45 -7.73
C LEU A 54 -35.09 -15.34 -6.68
N SER A 55 -34.48 -16.46 -6.30
CA SER A 55 -33.26 -16.48 -5.51
C SER A 55 -32.09 -15.96 -6.32
N VAL A 56 -31.10 -15.36 -5.65
CA VAL A 56 -29.87 -14.87 -6.30
C VAL A 56 -28.93 -16.01 -6.73
N GLY A 57 -29.12 -17.21 -6.20
CA GLY A 57 -28.27 -18.35 -6.50
C GLY A 57 -28.90 -19.69 -6.11
N TYR A 58 -28.32 -20.75 -6.64
CA TYR A 58 -28.66 -22.13 -6.32
C TYR A 58 -27.37 -22.92 -6.09
N ASN A 59 -27.28 -23.58 -4.94
CA ASN A 59 -26.14 -24.43 -4.61
C ASN A 59 -26.41 -25.87 -5.06
N PRO A 60 -25.72 -26.38 -6.10
CA PRO A 60 -25.96 -27.72 -6.62
C PRO A 60 -25.49 -28.84 -5.68
N GLU A 61 -24.48 -28.59 -4.84
CA GLU A 61 -23.96 -29.58 -3.89
C GLU A 61 -24.94 -29.82 -2.73
N ARG A 62 -25.63 -28.75 -2.31
CA ARG A 62 -26.61 -28.78 -1.22
C ARG A 62 -28.04 -28.97 -1.71
N ALA A 63 -28.29 -28.79 -3.01
CA ALA A 63 -29.61 -28.73 -3.61
C ALA A 63 -30.53 -27.69 -2.94
N GLU A 64 -29.97 -26.53 -2.59
CA GLU A 64 -30.64 -25.47 -1.84
C GLU A 64 -30.55 -24.13 -2.57
N LEU A 65 -31.60 -23.32 -2.48
CA LEU A 65 -31.60 -21.92 -2.92
C LEU A 65 -30.84 -21.05 -1.94
N ASP A 66 -30.21 -19.99 -2.44
CA ASP A 66 -29.66 -18.95 -1.58
C ASP A 66 -30.78 -18.24 -0.82
N ALA A 67 -30.48 -17.86 0.42
CA ALA A 67 -31.42 -17.17 1.29
C ALA A 67 -31.77 -15.75 0.82
N SER A 68 -30.98 -15.16 -0.08
CA SER A 68 -31.20 -13.84 -0.67
C SER A 68 -32.02 -13.95 -1.95
N THR A 69 -32.89 -12.98 -2.20
CA THR A 69 -33.81 -12.98 -3.36
C THR A 69 -33.78 -11.64 -4.08
N TYR A 70 -34.00 -11.67 -5.38
CA TYR A 70 -34.26 -10.49 -6.20
C TYR A 70 -35.66 -9.94 -5.92
N ASP A 71 -35.73 -8.92 -5.07
CA ASP A 71 -36.98 -8.40 -4.53
C ASP A 71 -37.29 -6.96 -4.96
N MET A 72 -36.50 -6.33 -5.84
CA MET A 72 -36.70 -4.94 -6.24
C MET A 72 -37.12 -4.80 -7.71
N LEU A 73 -38.10 -3.94 -7.98
CA LEU A 73 -38.51 -3.62 -9.36
C LEU A 73 -37.44 -2.78 -10.08
N ALA A 74 -36.67 -1.98 -9.35
CA ALA A 74 -35.54 -1.21 -9.86
C ALA A 74 -34.24 -2.02 -9.85
N SER A 75 -34.23 -3.11 -10.61
CA SER A 75 -33.05 -3.93 -10.84
C SER A 75 -33.06 -4.50 -12.26
N GLU A 76 -31.89 -4.89 -12.74
CA GLU A 76 -31.65 -5.69 -13.94
C GLU A 76 -32.46 -7.00 -13.92
N CYS A 77 -32.66 -7.59 -12.74
CA CYS A 77 -33.38 -8.84 -12.55
C CYS A 77 -34.82 -8.78 -13.07
N ARG A 78 -35.41 -7.57 -13.18
CA ARG A 78 -36.76 -7.38 -13.71
C ARG A 78 -36.91 -7.94 -15.12
N LEU A 79 -35.84 -7.94 -15.92
CA LEU A 79 -35.86 -8.52 -17.26
C LEU A 79 -36.03 -10.03 -17.19
N ALA A 80 -35.29 -10.69 -16.30
CA ALA A 80 -35.44 -12.13 -16.04
C ALA A 80 -36.84 -12.45 -15.50
N SER A 81 -37.35 -11.67 -14.54
CA SER A 81 -38.72 -11.78 -14.03
C SER A 81 -39.77 -11.65 -15.14
N PHE A 82 -39.61 -10.67 -16.03
CA PHE A 82 -40.52 -10.43 -17.15
C PHE A 82 -40.48 -11.61 -18.14
N VAL A 83 -39.29 -12.05 -18.53
CA VAL A 83 -39.10 -13.16 -19.47
C VAL A 83 -39.62 -14.47 -18.89
N GLY A 84 -39.35 -14.76 -17.61
CA GLY A 84 -39.87 -15.96 -16.95
C GLY A 84 -41.40 -16.00 -16.90
N ILE A 85 -42.06 -14.84 -16.73
CA ILE A 85 -43.53 -14.76 -16.83
C ILE A 85 -44.00 -14.89 -18.28
N ALA A 86 -43.34 -14.22 -19.22
CA ALA A 86 -43.70 -14.27 -20.65
C ALA A 86 -43.59 -15.69 -21.21
N LYS A 87 -42.54 -16.43 -20.82
CA LYS A 87 -42.32 -17.83 -21.18
C LYS A 87 -43.31 -18.79 -20.52
N GLY A 88 -43.89 -18.40 -19.37
CA GLY A 88 -44.84 -19.21 -18.61
C GLY A 88 -44.21 -20.05 -17.48
N ASP A 89 -42.90 -19.89 -17.24
CA ASP A 89 -42.19 -20.55 -16.14
C ASP A 89 -42.61 -19.98 -14.78
N LEU A 90 -42.90 -18.67 -14.73
CA LEU A 90 -43.27 -17.93 -13.52
C LEU A 90 -44.70 -17.42 -13.58
N ARG A 91 -45.39 -17.39 -12.43
CA ARG A 91 -46.74 -16.81 -12.34
C ARG A 91 -46.69 -15.29 -12.32
N THR A 92 -47.69 -14.62 -12.91
CA THR A 92 -47.82 -13.15 -12.94
C THR A 92 -47.75 -12.48 -11.56
N LYS A 93 -48.17 -13.18 -10.49
CA LYS A 93 -48.06 -12.72 -9.10
C LYS A 93 -46.62 -12.37 -8.70
N HIS A 94 -45.62 -13.01 -9.31
CA HIS A 94 -44.19 -12.72 -9.11
C HIS A 94 -43.87 -11.24 -9.38
N TRP A 95 -44.38 -10.66 -10.47
CA TRP A 95 -44.18 -9.24 -10.81
C TRP A 95 -44.74 -8.29 -9.74
N GLY A 96 -45.84 -8.68 -9.11
CA GLY A 96 -46.45 -7.95 -7.99
C GLY A 96 -45.62 -8.01 -6.71
N ARG A 97 -44.73 -9.00 -6.54
CA ARG A 97 -43.86 -9.16 -5.37
C ARG A 97 -42.60 -8.30 -5.44
N LEU A 98 -42.19 -7.84 -6.62
CA LEU A 98 -41.08 -6.90 -6.76
C LEU A 98 -41.41 -5.57 -6.06
N GLY A 99 -40.55 -5.17 -5.14
CA GLY A 99 -40.65 -3.98 -4.33
C GLY A 99 -40.64 -2.70 -5.16
N ARG A 100 -41.51 -1.76 -4.76
CA ARG A 100 -41.69 -0.44 -5.40
C ARG A 100 -41.28 0.68 -4.45
N ALA A 101 -40.26 0.44 -3.63
CA ALA A 101 -39.74 1.43 -2.70
C ALA A 101 -39.29 2.67 -3.48
N LEU A 102 -39.66 3.86 -2.99
CA LEU A 102 -39.35 5.13 -3.63
C LEU A 102 -38.44 5.98 -2.74
N THR A 103 -37.51 6.69 -3.39
CA THR A 103 -36.65 7.71 -2.80
C THR A 103 -36.95 9.07 -3.41
N SER A 104 -36.61 10.15 -2.69
CA SER A 104 -36.72 11.51 -3.21
C SER A 104 -35.50 11.84 -4.07
N THR A 105 -35.73 12.41 -5.24
CA THR A 105 -34.71 12.95 -6.14
C THR A 105 -35.06 14.39 -6.51
N THR A 106 -34.11 15.13 -7.04
CA THR A 106 -34.39 16.43 -7.67
C THR A 106 -35.42 16.23 -8.78
N GLY A 107 -36.57 16.92 -8.69
CA GLY A 107 -37.68 16.75 -9.63
C GLY A 107 -38.68 15.61 -9.35
N GLY A 108 -38.62 14.94 -8.19
CA GLY A 108 -39.71 14.09 -7.67
C GLY A 108 -39.26 12.79 -7.01
N ALA A 109 -39.94 11.67 -7.27
CA ALA A 109 -39.64 10.37 -6.66
C ALA A 109 -39.15 9.33 -7.67
N ALA A 110 -38.09 8.59 -7.36
CA ALA A 110 -37.57 7.51 -8.20
C ALA A 110 -37.64 6.18 -7.42
N LEU A 111 -37.71 5.04 -8.12
CA LEU A 111 -37.56 3.75 -7.47
C LEU A 111 -36.15 3.62 -6.87
N LEU A 112 -36.10 3.03 -5.67
CA LEU A 112 -34.87 2.70 -4.96
C LEU A 112 -34.37 1.33 -5.43
N SER A 113 -33.06 1.19 -5.65
CA SER A 113 -32.43 -0.09 -5.97
C SER A 113 -31.54 -0.59 -4.83
N TRP A 114 -30.87 -1.73 -5.03
CA TRP A 114 -29.99 -2.28 -4.00
C TRP A 114 -28.76 -1.40 -3.81
N SER A 115 -27.94 -1.26 -4.87
CA SER A 115 -26.68 -0.52 -4.82
C SER A 115 -26.80 0.94 -5.26
N GLY A 116 -27.88 1.35 -5.93
CA GLY A 116 -27.97 2.67 -6.56
C GLY A 116 -27.15 2.78 -7.86
N SER A 117 -26.73 1.63 -8.42
CA SER A 117 -25.94 1.53 -9.65
C SER A 117 -26.78 1.87 -10.88
N MET A 118 -26.25 2.69 -11.79
CA MET A 118 -27.01 3.12 -12.97
C MET A 118 -27.40 1.93 -13.88
N PHE A 119 -26.58 0.89 -13.94
CA PHE A 119 -26.87 -0.33 -14.69
C PHE A 119 -28.19 -1.01 -14.25
N GLU A 120 -28.44 -1.13 -12.95
CA GLU A 120 -29.65 -1.76 -12.38
C GLU A 120 -30.94 -1.13 -12.96
N TYR A 121 -30.89 0.19 -13.18
CA TYR A 121 -32.00 0.96 -13.74
C TYR A 121 -32.10 0.88 -15.26
N LEU A 122 -30.96 0.99 -15.96
CA LEU A 122 -30.94 1.33 -17.38
C LEU A 122 -30.72 0.11 -18.29
N MET A 123 -30.04 -0.94 -17.83
CA MET A 123 -29.76 -2.12 -18.67
C MET A 123 -31.04 -2.74 -19.26
N PRO A 124 -32.13 -2.95 -18.49
CA PRO A 124 -33.36 -3.52 -19.05
C PRO A 124 -33.95 -2.72 -20.21
N ALA A 125 -33.67 -1.41 -20.28
CA ALA A 125 -34.16 -0.54 -21.36
C ALA A 125 -33.51 -0.80 -22.72
N LEU A 126 -32.43 -1.60 -22.78
CA LEU A 126 -31.83 -2.03 -24.04
C LEU A 126 -32.82 -2.81 -24.91
N VAL A 127 -33.70 -3.60 -24.27
CA VAL A 127 -34.67 -4.47 -24.96
C VAL A 127 -36.11 -4.24 -24.50
N MET A 128 -36.34 -3.77 -23.27
CA MET A 128 -37.68 -3.53 -22.75
C MET A 128 -38.16 -2.10 -23.04
N ARG A 129 -39.40 -1.98 -23.50
CA ARG A 129 -40.13 -0.71 -23.56
C ARG A 129 -40.49 -0.24 -22.15
N SER A 130 -40.63 1.07 -21.98
CA SER A 130 -41.19 1.65 -20.77
C SER A 130 -42.26 2.64 -21.19
N PRO A 131 -43.55 2.34 -20.93
CA PRO A 131 -44.65 3.21 -21.32
C PRO A 131 -44.43 4.65 -20.85
N ALA A 132 -44.63 5.61 -21.75
CA ALA A 132 -44.46 7.02 -21.46
C ALA A 132 -45.34 7.43 -20.28
N GLY A 133 -44.76 8.18 -19.34
CA GLY A 133 -45.46 8.60 -18.12
C GLY A 133 -45.60 7.50 -17.05
N GLY A 134 -45.18 6.26 -17.29
CA GLY A 134 -45.16 5.20 -16.29
C GLY A 134 -44.07 5.37 -15.24
N LEU A 135 -44.17 4.64 -14.13
CA LEU A 135 -43.21 4.68 -13.01
C LEU A 135 -41.77 4.33 -13.46
N LEU A 136 -41.63 3.33 -14.33
CA LEU A 136 -40.33 2.87 -14.85
C LEU A 136 -39.67 3.92 -15.75
N ALA A 137 -40.42 4.56 -16.64
CA ALA A 137 -39.89 5.60 -17.53
C ALA A 137 -39.35 6.78 -16.71
N THR A 138 -40.16 7.27 -15.77
CA THR A 138 -39.82 8.43 -14.92
C THR A 138 -38.69 8.14 -13.94
N THR A 139 -38.60 6.91 -13.43
CA THR A 139 -37.44 6.51 -12.62
C THR A 139 -36.16 6.68 -13.42
N LYS A 140 -36.09 6.14 -14.65
CA LYS A 140 -34.86 6.19 -15.46
C LYS A 140 -34.42 7.61 -15.79
N GLU A 141 -35.36 8.48 -16.16
CA GLU A 141 -35.09 9.92 -16.38
C GLU A 141 -34.52 10.59 -15.13
N ARG A 142 -35.12 10.32 -13.95
CA ARG A 142 -34.70 10.91 -12.67
C ARG A 142 -33.34 10.40 -12.18
N ILE A 143 -33.03 9.12 -12.42
CA ILE A 143 -31.74 8.54 -12.06
C ILE A 143 -30.61 9.15 -12.88
N VAL A 144 -30.81 9.34 -14.19
CA VAL A 144 -29.82 10.03 -15.04
C VAL A 144 -29.60 11.46 -14.56
N ALA A 145 -30.67 12.21 -14.26
CA ALA A 145 -30.54 13.56 -13.70
C ALA A 145 -29.76 13.57 -12.38
N ARG A 146 -30.07 12.67 -11.44
CA ARG A 146 -29.36 12.59 -10.16
C ARG A 146 -27.88 12.21 -10.33
N GLN A 147 -27.54 11.36 -11.29
CA GLN A 147 -26.15 11.00 -11.60
C GLN A 147 -25.36 12.21 -12.12
N ILE A 148 -25.96 13.02 -13.01
CA ILE A 148 -25.38 14.27 -13.52
C ILE A 148 -25.15 15.27 -12.38
N GLU A 149 -26.14 15.45 -11.50
CA GLU A 149 -26.03 16.29 -10.31
C GLU A 149 -24.90 15.83 -9.40
N TYR A 150 -24.82 14.54 -9.10
CA TYR A 150 -23.79 13.97 -8.22
C TYR A 150 -22.38 14.15 -8.78
N GLY A 151 -22.17 13.96 -10.09
CA GLY A 151 -20.89 14.27 -10.73
C GLY A 151 -20.54 15.76 -10.64
N THR A 152 -21.53 16.64 -10.80
CA THR A 152 -21.36 18.09 -10.67
C THR A 152 -20.99 18.50 -9.24
N GLU A 153 -21.63 17.91 -8.22
CA GLU A 153 -21.34 18.14 -6.80
C GLU A 153 -19.87 17.84 -6.45
N HIS A 154 -19.26 16.85 -7.11
CA HIS A 154 -17.89 16.41 -6.88
C HIS A 154 -16.88 16.99 -7.89
N GLY A 155 -17.34 17.74 -8.89
CA GLY A 155 -16.48 18.29 -9.94
C GLY A 155 -15.80 17.25 -10.84
N ILE A 156 -16.49 16.14 -11.11
CA ILE A 156 -16.01 15.01 -11.91
C ILE A 156 -17.04 14.59 -12.99
N PRO A 157 -16.68 13.75 -13.98
CA PRO A 157 -17.66 13.14 -14.88
C PRO A 157 -18.69 12.31 -14.11
N TRP A 158 -19.84 12.05 -14.72
CA TRP A 158 -20.90 11.24 -14.09
C TRP A 158 -20.97 9.84 -14.72
N GLY A 159 -21.64 8.91 -14.03
CA GLY A 159 -21.83 7.54 -14.51
C GLY A 159 -21.40 6.47 -13.52
N VAL A 160 -21.82 6.60 -12.26
CA VAL A 160 -21.51 5.63 -11.20
C VAL A 160 -22.33 4.36 -11.43
N SER A 161 -21.63 3.24 -11.59
CA SER A 161 -22.22 1.92 -11.83
C SER A 161 -21.23 0.83 -11.49
N GLU A 162 -21.73 -0.39 -11.35
CA GLU A 162 -20.92 -1.60 -11.16
C GLU A 162 -19.81 -1.70 -12.23
N SER A 163 -18.56 -1.78 -11.78
CA SER A 163 -17.40 -1.70 -12.68
C SER A 163 -16.13 -2.18 -11.96
N ALA A 164 -15.03 -2.30 -12.72
CA ALA A 164 -13.71 -2.47 -12.13
C ALA A 164 -13.19 -1.16 -11.50
N PHE A 165 -12.32 -1.24 -10.50
CA PHE A 165 -11.81 -0.07 -9.77
C PHE A 165 -10.32 -0.21 -9.42
N ASN A 166 -9.69 0.84 -8.86
CA ASN A 166 -8.24 0.89 -8.66
C ASN A 166 -7.79 0.08 -7.44
N ALA A 167 -7.92 -1.23 -7.59
CA ALA A 167 -7.71 -2.25 -6.60
C ALA A 167 -7.27 -3.50 -7.35
N ARG A 168 -6.23 -4.19 -6.90
CA ARG A 168 -5.77 -5.40 -7.57
C ARG A 168 -5.61 -6.58 -6.61
N ASP A 169 -5.80 -7.80 -7.14
CA ASP A 169 -5.45 -9.05 -6.44
C ASP A 169 -3.95 -9.34 -6.55
N ARG A 170 -3.52 -10.52 -6.07
CA ARG A 170 -2.12 -10.96 -6.09
C ARG A 170 -1.59 -11.15 -7.50
N GLU A 171 -2.47 -11.50 -8.42
CA GLU A 171 -2.22 -11.70 -9.84
C GLU A 171 -2.29 -10.40 -10.64
N LEU A 172 -2.47 -9.25 -9.96
CA LEU A 172 -2.58 -7.91 -10.53
C LEU A 172 -3.84 -7.70 -11.41
N ASN A 173 -4.90 -8.48 -11.21
CA ASN A 173 -6.18 -8.23 -11.85
C ASN A 173 -6.97 -7.15 -11.10
N TYR A 174 -7.56 -6.22 -11.85
CA TYR A 174 -8.47 -5.25 -11.27
C TYR A 174 -9.65 -5.93 -10.57
N GLN A 175 -9.96 -5.46 -9.37
CA GLN A 175 -11.14 -5.92 -8.63
C GLN A 175 -12.40 -5.26 -9.20
N TYR A 176 -13.51 -5.96 -9.04
CA TYR A 176 -14.83 -5.57 -9.55
C TYR A 176 -15.78 -5.35 -8.38
N GLY A 177 -16.60 -4.30 -8.42
CA GLY A 177 -17.45 -3.94 -7.28
C GLY A 177 -18.74 -3.22 -7.67
N PRO A 178 -19.78 -3.33 -6.83
CA PRO A 178 -21.02 -2.60 -7.00
C PRO A 178 -20.86 -1.16 -6.52
N PHE A 179 -21.00 -0.19 -7.43
CA PHE A 179 -20.96 1.24 -7.13
C PHE A 179 -22.29 1.90 -7.47
N GLY A 180 -22.70 2.84 -6.63
CA GLY A 180 -23.92 3.60 -6.87
C GLY A 180 -23.92 4.95 -6.14
N VAL A 181 -24.89 5.79 -6.51
CA VAL A 181 -24.99 7.14 -5.95
C VAL A 181 -25.73 7.10 -4.60
N PRO A 182 -25.19 7.76 -3.54
CA PRO A 182 -25.89 7.90 -2.27
C PRO A 182 -27.32 8.45 -2.44
N GLY A 183 -28.27 7.81 -1.75
CA GLY A 183 -29.69 8.16 -1.83
C GLY A 183 -30.48 7.41 -2.91
N LEU A 184 -29.81 6.70 -3.83
CA LEU A 184 -30.45 5.83 -4.84
C LEU A 184 -30.44 4.34 -4.46
N GLY A 185 -29.51 3.92 -3.59
CA GLY A 185 -29.41 2.54 -3.08
C GLY A 185 -29.80 2.41 -1.59
N VAL A 186 -30.09 1.18 -1.15
CA VAL A 186 -30.28 0.84 0.27
C VAL A 186 -28.99 0.46 0.99
N VAL A 187 -27.94 0.11 0.24
CA VAL A 187 -26.64 -0.32 0.78
C VAL A 187 -25.91 0.85 1.45
N ARG A 188 -25.18 0.57 2.54
CA ARG A 188 -24.35 1.55 3.26
C ARG A 188 -22.99 1.74 2.57
N GLY A 189 -22.35 2.89 2.77
CA GLY A 189 -20.99 3.15 2.27
C GLY A 189 -20.92 3.50 0.78
N LEU A 190 -22.04 3.85 0.15
CA LEU A 190 -22.07 4.29 -1.25
C LEU A 190 -21.27 5.58 -1.48
N ALA A 191 -21.15 6.42 -0.45
CA ALA A 191 -20.38 7.67 -0.52
C ALA A 191 -18.86 7.45 -0.45
N ASP A 192 -18.42 6.26 0.00
CA ASP A 192 -17.00 5.96 0.23
C ASP A 192 -16.26 5.66 -1.08
N ASN A 193 -16.99 5.50 -2.19
CA ASN A 193 -16.44 5.07 -3.47
C ASN A 193 -16.92 5.97 -4.60
N LEU A 194 -15.98 6.58 -5.31
CA LEU A 194 -16.27 7.47 -6.43
C LEU A 194 -15.67 6.90 -7.72
N VAL A 195 -16.37 5.95 -8.32
CA VAL A 195 -15.93 5.25 -9.54
C VAL A 195 -16.89 5.53 -10.69
N ILE A 196 -16.36 6.05 -11.80
CA ILE A 196 -17.13 6.42 -12.99
C ILE A 196 -16.89 5.39 -14.09
N SER A 197 -17.98 4.88 -14.66
CA SER A 197 -17.94 3.86 -15.71
C SER A 197 -18.44 4.43 -17.05
N PRO A 198 -17.60 4.48 -18.10
CA PRO A 198 -18.01 5.02 -19.39
C PRO A 198 -19.19 4.30 -20.03
N TYR A 199 -19.35 2.99 -19.83
CA TYR A 199 -20.46 2.24 -20.42
C TYR A 199 -21.83 2.72 -19.91
N SER A 200 -21.87 3.25 -18.69
CA SER A 200 -23.09 3.76 -18.07
C SER A 200 -23.54 5.07 -18.72
N THR A 201 -22.59 5.90 -19.18
CA THR A 201 -22.88 7.03 -20.09
C THR A 201 -23.54 6.53 -21.37
N GLY A 202 -23.10 5.40 -21.91
CA GLY A 202 -23.70 4.74 -23.07
C GLY A 202 -25.15 4.33 -22.81
N LEU A 203 -25.44 3.71 -21.67
CA LEU A 203 -26.80 3.37 -21.26
C LEU A 203 -27.71 4.61 -21.12
N ALA A 204 -27.18 5.68 -20.51
CA ALA A 204 -27.90 6.93 -20.28
C ALA A 204 -28.22 7.70 -21.57
N ALA A 205 -27.48 7.48 -22.67
CA ALA A 205 -27.75 8.11 -23.97
C ALA A 205 -29.16 7.81 -24.50
N GLN A 206 -29.79 6.70 -24.06
CA GLN A 206 -31.17 6.35 -24.42
C GLN A 206 -32.23 7.29 -23.81
N PHE A 207 -31.84 8.13 -22.84
CA PHE A 207 -32.72 9.05 -22.11
C PHE A 207 -32.31 10.50 -22.30
N ASP A 208 -31.00 10.77 -22.22
CA ASP A 208 -30.42 12.10 -22.47
C ASP A 208 -29.18 11.98 -23.37
N PRO A 209 -29.36 11.95 -24.70
CA PRO A 209 -28.25 11.78 -25.63
C PRO A 209 -27.31 12.99 -25.68
N GLU A 210 -27.81 14.20 -25.41
CA GLU A 210 -26.98 15.42 -25.41
C GLU A 210 -26.05 15.45 -24.20
N ALA A 211 -26.57 15.16 -23.00
CA ALA A 211 -25.76 15.06 -21.79
C ALA A 211 -24.74 13.91 -21.89
N ALA A 212 -25.15 12.76 -22.43
CA ALA A 212 -24.25 11.61 -22.62
C ALA A 212 -23.09 11.96 -23.58
N LEU A 213 -23.37 12.67 -24.68
CA LEU A 213 -22.33 13.13 -25.60
C LEU A 213 -21.36 14.10 -24.94
N ALA A 214 -21.86 15.04 -24.12
CA ALA A 214 -21.02 15.96 -23.37
C ALA A 214 -20.12 15.22 -22.37
N ASN A 215 -20.67 14.24 -21.65
CA ASN A 215 -19.91 13.43 -20.69
C ASN A 215 -18.83 12.59 -21.37
N TYR A 216 -19.11 11.97 -22.52
CA TYR A 216 -18.10 11.22 -23.27
C TYR A 216 -16.93 12.09 -23.74
N ARG A 217 -17.18 13.35 -24.12
CA ARG A 217 -16.10 14.29 -24.47
C ARG A 217 -15.21 14.58 -23.26
N GLU A 218 -15.81 14.72 -22.08
CA GLU A 218 -15.05 14.93 -20.85
C GLU A 218 -14.25 13.68 -20.45
N LEU A 219 -14.85 12.49 -20.54
CA LEU A 219 -14.17 11.22 -20.32
C LEU A 219 -12.98 11.04 -21.28
N GLU A 220 -13.13 11.43 -22.55
CA GLU A 220 -12.03 11.40 -23.52
C GLU A 220 -10.93 12.41 -23.16
N ARG A 221 -11.29 13.60 -22.68
CA ARG A 221 -10.33 14.65 -22.25
C ARG A 221 -9.44 14.20 -21.08
N ILE A 222 -9.97 13.38 -20.17
CA ILE A 222 -9.22 12.83 -19.04
C ILE A 222 -8.49 11.51 -19.36
N GLY A 223 -8.44 11.10 -20.63
CA GLY A 223 -7.67 9.94 -21.08
C GLY A 223 -8.39 8.59 -20.93
N ALA A 224 -9.70 8.56 -20.68
CA ALA A 224 -10.44 7.32 -20.51
C ALA A 224 -10.68 6.52 -21.81
N ARG A 225 -10.19 7.00 -22.96
CA ARG A 225 -10.35 6.35 -24.26
C ARG A 225 -9.03 5.72 -24.72
N GLY A 226 -9.06 4.41 -24.91
CA GLY A 226 -7.94 3.64 -25.48
C GLY A 226 -8.22 3.12 -26.89
N HIS A 227 -7.46 2.09 -27.28
CA HIS A 227 -7.49 1.55 -28.64
C HIS A 227 -8.84 0.92 -29.04
N TYR A 228 -9.47 0.19 -28.11
CA TYR A 228 -10.74 -0.51 -28.36
C TYR A 228 -11.99 0.29 -27.98
N GLY A 229 -11.83 1.59 -27.71
CA GLY A 229 -12.90 2.46 -27.20
C GLY A 229 -12.61 2.93 -25.78
N PHE A 230 -13.65 3.27 -25.04
CA PHE A 230 -13.51 3.67 -23.64
C PHE A 230 -13.07 2.49 -22.78
N TYR A 231 -12.16 2.76 -21.86
CA TYR A 231 -11.77 1.84 -20.80
C TYR A 231 -12.93 1.59 -19.84
N GLU A 232 -12.78 0.55 -19.02
CA GLU A 232 -13.80 0.04 -18.11
C GLU A 232 -14.31 1.09 -17.11
N ALA A 233 -13.39 1.82 -16.46
CA ALA A 233 -13.74 2.79 -15.43
C ALA A 233 -12.62 3.81 -15.16
N ILE A 234 -12.98 4.84 -14.40
CA ILE A 234 -12.09 5.83 -13.81
C ILE A 234 -12.40 5.89 -12.32
N ASP A 235 -11.40 5.63 -11.48
CA ASP A 235 -11.53 5.68 -10.02
C ASP A 235 -11.04 7.04 -9.51
N PHE A 236 -11.90 7.77 -8.80
CA PHE A 236 -11.61 9.06 -8.16
C PHE A 236 -11.50 8.93 -6.63
N THR A 237 -11.49 7.71 -6.09
CA THR A 237 -11.52 7.48 -4.65
C THR A 237 -10.15 7.74 -4.03
N SER A 238 -10.03 8.80 -3.22
CA SER A 238 -8.76 9.31 -2.71
C SER A 238 -7.90 8.26 -2.00
N GLU A 239 -8.51 7.35 -1.23
CA GLU A 239 -7.79 6.28 -0.52
C GLU A 239 -7.13 5.24 -1.44
N ARG A 240 -7.55 5.17 -2.71
CA ARG A 240 -7.04 4.23 -3.71
C ARG A 240 -6.14 4.89 -4.74
N LEU A 241 -5.85 6.18 -4.61
CA LEU A 241 -5.01 6.90 -5.56
C LEU A 241 -3.59 7.03 -5.03
N PRO A 242 -2.57 6.89 -5.90
CA PRO A 242 -1.22 7.32 -5.58
C PRO A 242 -1.22 8.79 -5.18
N ARG A 243 -0.27 9.16 -4.32
CA ARG A 243 -0.21 10.52 -3.81
C ARG A 243 0.07 11.54 -4.92
N GLY A 244 -0.81 12.52 -5.04
CA GLY A 244 -0.72 13.57 -6.06
C GLY A 244 -1.59 13.32 -7.29
N ASP A 245 -2.08 12.09 -7.48
CA ASP A 245 -3.01 11.77 -8.55
C ASP A 245 -4.42 12.22 -8.21
N ARG A 246 -5.15 12.69 -9.23
CA ARG A 246 -6.55 13.09 -9.09
C ARG A 246 -7.53 11.97 -9.40
N PHE A 247 -7.11 10.98 -10.16
CA PHE A 247 -7.88 9.80 -10.56
C PHE A 247 -6.95 8.74 -11.16
N ALA A 248 -7.43 7.50 -11.24
CA ALA A 248 -6.76 6.40 -11.90
C ALA A 248 -7.66 5.79 -12.99
N VAL A 249 -7.12 5.62 -14.20
CA VAL A 249 -7.84 4.98 -15.31
C VAL A 249 -7.67 3.47 -15.24
N ILE A 250 -8.79 2.74 -15.25
CA ILE A 250 -8.81 1.28 -15.17
C ILE A 250 -8.67 0.70 -16.57
N HIS A 251 -7.43 0.38 -16.94
CA HIS A 251 -7.05 -0.11 -18.27
C HIS A 251 -7.52 -1.55 -18.53
N ASN A 252 -8.83 -1.75 -18.56
CA ASN A 252 -9.51 -3.01 -18.84
C ASN A 252 -10.63 -2.78 -19.86
N TYR A 253 -11.03 -3.85 -20.56
CA TYR A 253 -12.16 -3.84 -21.48
C TYR A 253 -13.08 -5.02 -21.18
N MET A 254 -14.34 -4.74 -20.87
CA MET A 254 -15.36 -5.77 -20.70
C MET A 254 -16.25 -5.87 -21.94
N ALA A 255 -16.32 -7.07 -22.52
CA ALA A 255 -17.08 -7.32 -23.74
C ALA A 255 -18.57 -7.02 -23.56
N HIS A 256 -19.15 -7.35 -22.40
CA HIS A 256 -20.56 -7.10 -22.11
C HIS A 256 -20.85 -5.61 -21.92
N HIS A 257 -20.00 -4.83 -21.24
CA HIS A 257 -20.12 -3.37 -21.12
C HIS A 257 -20.02 -2.66 -22.47
N SER A 258 -19.09 -3.13 -23.32
CA SER A 258 -18.96 -2.66 -24.70
C SER A 258 -20.23 -2.98 -25.51
N GLY A 259 -20.73 -4.21 -25.40
CA GLY A 259 -21.95 -4.66 -26.06
C GLY A 259 -23.17 -3.83 -25.68
N MET A 260 -23.37 -3.57 -24.39
CA MET A 260 -24.47 -2.73 -23.90
C MET A 260 -24.38 -1.30 -24.43
N THR A 261 -23.18 -0.72 -24.46
CA THR A 261 -22.95 0.63 -24.99
C THR A 261 -23.30 0.69 -26.48
N ILE A 262 -22.88 -0.30 -27.26
CA ILE A 262 -23.20 -0.40 -28.69
C ILE A 262 -24.71 -0.49 -28.91
N VAL A 263 -25.39 -1.36 -28.16
CA VAL A 263 -26.85 -1.54 -28.27
C VAL A 263 -27.60 -0.27 -27.85
N ALA A 264 -27.17 0.40 -26.79
CA ALA A 264 -27.77 1.65 -26.34
C ALA A 264 -27.66 2.76 -27.40
N ILE A 265 -26.47 2.96 -27.96
CA ILE A 265 -26.25 3.92 -29.06
C ILE A 265 -27.05 3.53 -30.30
N HIS A 266 -27.06 2.24 -30.65
CA HIS A 266 -27.87 1.75 -31.77
C HIS A 266 -29.36 2.05 -31.57
N ASN A 267 -29.90 1.84 -30.37
CA ASN A 267 -31.28 2.19 -30.05
C ASN A 267 -31.56 3.69 -30.21
N VAL A 268 -30.63 4.56 -29.81
CA VAL A 268 -30.76 6.01 -30.03
C VAL A 268 -30.82 6.34 -31.52
N LEU A 269 -29.91 5.76 -32.32
CA LEU A 269 -29.80 6.04 -33.76
C LEU A 269 -30.93 5.45 -34.60
N THR A 270 -31.56 4.37 -34.14
CA THR A 270 -32.58 3.63 -34.91
C THR A 270 -34.00 3.78 -34.37
N GLY A 271 -34.20 4.60 -33.33
CA GLY A 271 -35.52 4.75 -32.70
C GLY A 271 -35.94 3.57 -31.83
N GLY A 272 -35.00 2.73 -31.40
CA GLY A 272 -35.26 1.61 -30.49
C GLY A 272 -35.48 0.25 -31.17
N LEU A 273 -34.89 0.01 -32.35
CA LEU A 273 -35.10 -1.21 -33.13
C LEU A 273 -34.89 -2.51 -32.36
N MET A 274 -33.92 -2.56 -31.42
CA MET A 274 -33.71 -3.76 -30.59
C MET A 274 -34.89 -4.02 -29.64
N ARG A 275 -35.52 -2.96 -29.14
CA ARG A 275 -36.75 -3.08 -28.36
C ARG A 275 -37.90 -3.56 -29.24
N ASP A 276 -37.99 -3.09 -30.47
CA ASP A 276 -39.03 -3.54 -31.41
C ASP A 276 -38.89 -5.03 -31.74
N TRP A 277 -37.66 -5.52 -31.91
CA TRP A 277 -37.40 -6.96 -32.08
C TRP A 277 -37.75 -7.78 -30.84
N PHE A 278 -37.40 -7.30 -29.64
CA PHE A 278 -37.79 -8.02 -28.42
C PHE A 278 -39.31 -8.09 -28.25
N HIS A 279 -40.01 -6.98 -28.53
CA HIS A 279 -41.46 -6.86 -28.40
C HIS A 279 -42.27 -7.41 -29.60
N CYS A 280 -41.60 -7.90 -30.65
CA CYS A 280 -42.28 -8.57 -31.75
C CYS A 280 -42.63 -10.04 -31.43
N GLU A 281 -41.90 -10.64 -30.49
CA GLU A 281 -42.11 -12.01 -30.03
C GLU A 281 -43.50 -12.16 -29.36
N PRO A 282 -44.35 -13.11 -29.79
CA PRO A 282 -45.70 -13.29 -29.26
C PRO A 282 -45.77 -13.43 -27.74
N MET A 283 -44.85 -14.17 -27.12
CA MET A 283 -44.86 -14.40 -25.67
C MET A 283 -44.55 -13.11 -24.88
N VAL A 284 -43.63 -12.28 -25.40
CA VAL A 284 -43.33 -10.97 -24.83
C VAL A 284 -44.52 -10.04 -24.97
N ARG A 285 -45.15 -10.00 -26.15
CA ARG A 285 -46.33 -9.18 -26.40
C ARG A 285 -47.48 -9.51 -25.47
N ALA A 286 -47.69 -10.79 -25.15
CA ALA A 286 -48.71 -11.23 -24.20
C ALA A 286 -48.47 -10.71 -22.77
N ALA A 287 -47.21 -10.50 -22.39
CA ALA A 287 -46.82 -10.02 -21.06
C ALA A 287 -46.63 -8.49 -20.95
N GLU A 288 -46.71 -7.74 -22.07
CA GLU A 288 -46.41 -6.29 -22.12
C GLU A 288 -47.18 -5.45 -21.10
N LEU A 289 -48.41 -5.84 -20.75
CA LEU A 289 -49.24 -5.12 -19.77
C LEU A 289 -48.57 -4.96 -18.40
N LEU A 290 -47.65 -5.86 -18.02
CA LEU A 290 -46.87 -5.75 -16.79
C LEU A 290 -45.99 -4.50 -16.73
N LEU A 291 -45.61 -3.95 -17.89
CA LEU A 291 -44.74 -2.77 -17.99
C LEU A 291 -45.51 -1.46 -17.73
N HIS A 292 -46.84 -1.49 -17.72
CA HIS A 292 -47.71 -0.35 -17.48
C HIS A 292 -47.87 -0.05 -15.97
N GLU A 293 -46.74 0.20 -15.31
CA GLU A 293 -46.70 0.58 -13.90
C GLU A 293 -47.19 2.02 -13.70
N ALA A 294 -48.32 2.16 -13.00
CA ALA A 294 -48.90 3.46 -12.69
C ALA A 294 -48.01 4.25 -11.72
N ARG A 295 -47.94 5.58 -11.91
CA ARG A 295 -47.29 6.46 -10.93
C ARG A 295 -48.13 6.50 -9.63
N PRO A 296 -47.53 6.25 -8.45
CA PRO A 296 -48.24 6.42 -7.19
C PRO A 296 -48.65 7.89 -7.00
N ARG A 297 -49.93 8.13 -6.66
CA ARG A 297 -50.45 9.49 -6.38
C ARG A 297 -50.01 10.00 -5.01
N VAL A 298 -49.81 9.08 -4.06
CA VAL A 298 -49.25 9.29 -2.71
C VAL A 298 -48.47 8.03 -2.39
N ALA A 299 -47.16 8.14 -2.17
CA ALA A 299 -46.35 7.05 -1.69
C ALA A 299 -45.46 7.57 -0.57
N PRO A 300 -45.31 6.84 0.54
CA PRO A 300 -44.35 7.19 1.57
C PRO A 300 -42.97 7.10 0.92
N VAL A 301 -42.34 8.26 0.72
CA VAL A 301 -40.94 8.31 0.32
C VAL A 301 -40.16 7.68 1.47
N VAL A 302 -39.54 6.53 1.19
CA VAL A 302 -38.56 5.99 2.09
C VAL A 302 -37.37 6.93 1.94
N HIS A 303 -37.08 7.69 2.99
CA HIS A 303 -35.77 8.33 3.07
C HIS A 303 -34.76 7.19 3.05
N ALA A 304 -34.12 6.97 1.90
CA ALA A 304 -32.87 6.25 1.86
C ALA A 304 -32.05 6.85 3.00
N ARG A 305 -31.57 6.02 3.93
CA ARG A 305 -30.81 6.50 5.08
C ARG A 305 -29.53 7.12 4.54
N THR A 306 -29.60 8.40 4.20
CA THR A 306 -28.49 9.31 4.24
C THR A 306 -28.13 9.31 5.71
N ASP A 307 -27.07 8.60 6.09
CA ASP A 307 -26.35 9.04 7.27
C ASP A 307 -26.03 10.51 6.96
N GLU A 308 -26.83 11.41 7.53
CA GLU A 308 -26.68 12.84 7.37
C GLU A 308 -25.24 13.13 7.75
N LEU A 309 -24.52 13.72 6.80
CA LEU A 309 -23.29 14.46 7.05
C LEU A 309 -23.63 15.55 8.06
N ASP A 310 -23.60 15.19 9.34
CA ASP A 310 -23.54 16.16 10.43
C ASP A 310 -22.15 16.81 10.33
N PRO A 311 -22.06 18.09 9.92
CA PRO A 311 -20.78 18.79 9.80
C PRO A 311 -20.07 18.90 11.17
N SER A 312 -20.79 18.67 12.27
CA SER A 312 -20.24 18.62 13.62
C SER A 312 -19.61 17.26 13.97
N ARG A 313 -20.02 16.16 13.31
CA ARG A 313 -19.34 14.86 13.39
C ARG A 313 -18.11 14.78 12.50
N GLU A 314 -18.06 15.48 11.36
CA GLU A 314 -16.81 15.63 10.61
C GLU A 314 -15.71 16.33 11.44
N ARG A 315 -16.07 17.24 12.37
CA ARG A 315 -15.10 17.86 13.28
C ARG A 315 -14.63 16.96 14.42
N HIS A 316 -15.38 15.93 14.79
CA HIS A 316 -14.98 14.99 15.85
C HIS A 316 -14.41 13.66 15.32
N VAL A 317 -14.73 13.25 14.09
CA VAL A 317 -14.17 12.04 13.46
C VAL A 317 -12.87 12.33 12.70
N ARG A 318 -12.66 13.56 12.18
CA ARG A 318 -11.33 13.99 11.69
C ARG A 318 -10.28 14.16 12.79
N ALA A 319 -10.67 14.01 14.06
CA ALA A 319 -9.75 14.03 15.19
C ALA A 319 -9.22 12.62 15.58
N ILE A 320 -9.74 11.52 15.02
CA ILE A 320 -9.31 10.15 15.41
C ILE A 320 -9.03 9.20 14.23
N THR A 321 -9.30 9.57 12.97
CA THR A 321 -8.73 8.83 11.82
C THR A 321 -7.62 9.66 11.18
N PRO A 322 -6.33 9.35 11.43
CA PRO A 322 -5.26 10.02 10.71
C PRO A 322 -5.37 9.67 9.22
N PRO A 323 -4.87 10.54 8.31
CA PRO A 323 -4.58 10.12 6.95
C PRO A 323 -3.77 8.81 6.98
N SER A 324 -4.00 7.93 5.99
CA SER A 324 -3.21 6.70 5.79
C SER A 324 -1.70 6.95 5.83
N ASP A 325 -1.30 8.17 5.47
CA ASP A 325 0.08 8.66 5.52
C ASP A 325 0.33 9.39 6.84
N ARG A 326 1.25 8.88 7.65
CA ARG A 326 1.65 9.55 8.91
C ARG A 326 2.60 10.69 8.58
N LYS A 327 2.08 11.93 8.63
CA LYS A 327 2.89 13.15 8.54
C LYS A 327 3.45 13.54 9.93
N LEU A 328 4.76 13.70 10.01
CA LEU A 328 5.50 14.15 11.19
C LEU A 328 6.22 15.45 10.84
N GLU A 329 6.15 16.46 11.71
CA GLU A 329 6.78 17.78 11.50
C GLU A 329 7.65 18.21 12.69
N GLY A 330 8.83 18.78 12.39
CA GLY A 330 9.63 19.58 13.34
C GLY A 330 10.41 18.81 14.43
N PRO A 331 11.25 19.54 15.20
CA PRO A 331 12.59 19.14 15.69
C PRO A 331 12.63 18.11 16.84
N GLN A 332 11.54 17.37 17.06
CA GLN A 332 11.38 16.29 18.03
C GLN A 332 10.69 15.07 17.38
N LEU A 333 10.70 14.98 16.02
CA LEU A 333 9.95 14.02 15.22
C LEU A 333 9.87 12.67 15.96
N ARG A 334 8.67 12.39 16.50
CA ARG A 334 8.40 11.49 17.65
C ARG A 334 9.50 10.46 17.82
N LYS A 335 10.42 10.63 18.78
CA LYS A 335 11.68 9.85 18.94
C LYS A 335 11.55 8.31 18.88
N ARG A 336 10.32 7.79 18.95
CA ARG A 336 9.98 6.36 18.94
C ARG A 336 9.20 5.93 17.70
N ALA A 337 8.78 6.84 16.82
CA ALA A 337 8.09 6.47 15.59
C ALA A 337 9.09 5.88 14.60
N ILE A 338 8.70 4.83 13.91
CA ILE A 338 9.47 4.28 12.79
C ILE A 338 8.58 4.13 11.57
N ALA A 339 9.21 4.03 10.41
CA ALA A 339 8.60 3.51 9.20
C ALA A 339 9.28 2.24 8.74
N ALA A 340 8.52 1.31 8.18
CA ALA A 340 9.06 0.08 7.62
C ALA A 340 8.47 -0.24 6.24
N LEU A 341 9.33 -0.53 5.27
CA LEU A 341 8.96 -1.05 3.95
C LEU A 341 9.54 -2.45 3.78
N SER A 342 8.85 -3.35 3.07
CA SER A 342 9.41 -4.66 2.72
C SER A 342 8.74 -5.31 1.52
N ASN A 343 9.51 -6.12 0.78
CA ASN A 343 9.00 -7.08 -0.20
C ASN A 343 8.98 -8.54 0.34
N GLY A 344 9.12 -8.70 1.66
CA GLY A 344 9.20 -10.00 2.35
C GLY A 344 10.61 -10.61 2.42
N ARG A 345 11.58 -10.14 1.64
CA ARG A 345 13.00 -10.54 1.71
C ARG A 345 13.90 -9.38 2.11
N LEU A 346 13.81 -8.28 1.36
CA LEU A 346 14.45 -6.99 1.66
C LEU A 346 13.51 -6.16 2.53
N SER A 347 14.03 -5.52 3.56
CA SER A 347 13.28 -4.62 4.44
C SER A 347 14.10 -3.38 4.77
N LEU A 348 13.45 -2.23 4.71
CA LEU A 348 14.01 -0.93 5.09
C LEU A 348 13.23 -0.44 6.30
N MET A 349 13.94 -0.08 7.36
CA MET A 349 13.40 0.75 8.42
C MET A 349 13.95 2.17 8.28
N ALA A 350 13.14 3.19 8.52
CA ALA A 350 13.59 4.56 8.69
C ALA A 350 13.11 5.16 10.01
N THR A 351 13.96 5.96 10.65
CA THR A 351 13.58 6.82 11.76
C THR A 351 13.08 8.16 11.21
N PRO A 352 12.38 8.97 12.01
CA PRO A 352 11.85 10.25 11.55
C PRO A 352 12.94 11.26 11.21
N SER A 353 14.14 11.12 11.78
CA SER A 353 15.28 11.97 11.44
C SER A 353 15.83 11.67 10.04
N GLY A 354 15.48 10.53 9.43
CA GLY A 354 16.01 10.08 8.15
C GLY A 354 17.13 9.05 8.25
N ALA A 355 17.49 8.58 9.45
CA ALA A 355 18.39 7.44 9.57
C ALA A 355 17.70 6.17 9.08
N THR A 356 18.37 5.41 8.21
CA THR A 356 17.80 4.20 7.61
C THR A 356 18.63 2.94 7.86
N HIS A 357 17.92 1.82 8.00
CA HIS A 357 18.49 0.50 8.20
C HIS A 357 17.96 -0.49 7.17
N LEU A 358 18.86 -1.08 6.38
CA LEU A 358 18.53 -2.04 5.34
C LEU A 358 18.89 -3.45 5.79
N ARG A 359 17.94 -4.39 5.68
CA ARG A 359 18.14 -5.81 5.97
C ARG A 359 17.67 -6.67 4.81
N TRP A 360 18.30 -7.84 4.66
CA TRP A 360 17.93 -8.83 3.65
C TRP A 360 17.96 -10.23 4.24
N ASN A 361 16.82 -10.94 4.19
CA ASN A 361 16.64 -12.27 4.78
C ASN A 361 17.13 -12.36 6.24
N GLY A 362 16.93 -11.29 7.01
CA GLY A 362 17.35 -11.19 8.42
C GLY A 362 18.78 -10.71 8.64
N LEU A 363 19.64 -10.70 7.61
CA LEU A 363 20.99 -10.14 7.64
C LEU A 363 20.95 -8.62 7.59
N ALA A 364 21.78 -7.96 8.38
CA ALA A 364 22.01 -6.52 8.29
C ALA A 364 22.88 -6.22 7.06
N ILE A 365 22.39 -5.36 6.17
CA ILE A 365 23.17 -4.85 5.03
C ILE A 365 23.90 -3.59 5.48
N THR A 366 23.16 -2.62 6.03
CA THR A 366 23.73 -1.43 6.67
C THR A 366 23.81 -1.59 8.19
N ARG A 367 24.84 -1.01 8.81
CA ARG A 367 24.93 -0.95 10.28
C ARG A 367 23.87 -0.02 10.84
N TRP A 368 23.28 -0.42 11.96
CA TRP A 368 22.37 0.40 12.73
C TRP A 368 22.16 -0.18 14.13
N HIS A 369 22.07 0.72 15.11
CA HIS A 369 21.75 0.40 16.49
C HIS A 369 20.65 1.32 17.01
N PRO A 370 19.62 0.78 17.68
CA PRO A 370 18.60 1.60 18.32
C PRO A 370 19.22 2.37 19.50
N ASP A 371 19.12 3.68 19.47
CA ASP A 371 19.49 4.59 20.56
C ASP A 371 18.37 5.61 20.76
N LEU A 372 17.88 5.74 22.00
CA LEU A 372 16.76 6.64 22.35
C LEU A 372 17.15 8.12 22.34
N THR A 373 18.46 8.42 22.30
CA THR A 373 18.99 9.77 22.46
C THR A 373 19.37 10.40 21.13
N THR A 374 19.96 9.64 20.20
CA THR A 374 20.43 10.13 18.91
C THR A 374 20.47 9.01 17.87
N ASP A 375 20.21 9.35 16.62
CA ASP A 375 20.61 8.51 15.49
C ASP A 375 22.09 8.73 15.18
N SER A 376 22.85 7.65 15.06
CA SER A 376 24.32 7.69 14.89
C SER A 376 24.83 6.84 13.72
N SER A 377 23.97 6.00 13.14
CA SER A 377 24.32 5.01 12.11
C SER A 377 23.17 4.83 11.12
N GLY A 378 23.49 4.32 9.93
CA GLY A 378 22.54 4.13 8.83
C GLY A 378 23.09 4.61 7.49
N SER A 379 22.20 4.95 6.56
CA SER A 379 22.59 5.68 5.34
C SER A 379 22.35 7.18 5.48
N VAL A 380 23.16 7.98 4.80
CA VAL A 380 23.09 9.45 4.79
C VAL A 380 23.21 9.98 3.37
N ILE A 381 22.57 11.11 3.10
CA ILE A 381 22.70 11.85 1.84
C ILE A 381 23.20 13.26 2.14
N PHE A 382 24.31 13.63 1.53
CA PHE A 382 24.86 14.98 1.56
C PHE A 382 24.67 15.64 0.21
N VAL A 383 24.37 16.94 0.23
CA VAL A 383 24.29 17.81 -0.94
C VAL A 383 25.24 18.97 -0.68
N ARG A 384 26.31 19.08 -1.47
CA ARG A 384 27.29 20.16 -1.31
C ARG A 384 27.35 21.02 -2.56
N ASP A 385 27.23 22.33 -2.40
CA ASP A 385 27.50 23.27 -3.49
C ASP A 385 29.01 23.35 -3.77
N ARG A 386 29.40 23.04 -5.01
CA ARG A 386 30.81 23.04 -5.44
C ARG A 386 31.41 24.45 -5.42
N ALA A 387 30.61 25.49 -5.70
CA ALA A 387 31.09 26.87 -5.75
C ALA A 387 31.17 27.52 -4.36
N GLY A 388 30.09 27.41 -3.56
CA GLY A 388 30.00 28.03 -2.24
C GLY A 388 30.55 27.19 -1.09
N GLY A 389 30.68 25.87 -1.28
CA GLY A 389 31.08 24.94 -0.23
C GLY A 389 30.00 24.66 0.82
N GLU A 390 28.81 25.23 0.65
CA GLU A 390 27.68 25.04 1.56
C GLU A 390 27.22 23.58 1.53
N LEU A 391 27.05 23.00 2.71
CA LEU A 391 26.62 21.63 2.92
C LEU A 391 25.18 21.62 3.37
N HIS A 392 24.39 20.78 2.73
CA HIS A 392 22.97 20.60 2.96
C HIS A 392 22.64 19.11 3.07
N ASN A 393 21.67 18.75 3.90
CA ASN A 393 21.15 17.39 4.02
C ASN A 393 19.64 17.39 3.79
N PRO A 394 19.09 16.48 2.97
CA PRO A 394 17.63 16.38 2.81
C PRO A 394 16.86 15.85 4.02
N THR A 395 17.58 15.34 5.02
CA THR A 395 17.09 14.74 6.25
C THR A 395 17.65 15.47 7.47
N GLU A 396 17.10 15.25 8.67
CA GLU A 396 17.67 15.80 9.93
C GLU A 396 18.94 15.05 10.37
N PHE A 397 19.02 13.75 10.11
CA PHE A 397 20.25 12.98 10.25
C PHE A 397 21.11 13.17 8.99
N PRO A 398 22.43 13.42 9.10
CA PRO A 398 23.23 13.50 10.32
C PRO A 398 23.40 14.93 10.89
N LEU A 399 22.98 15.98 10.16
CA LEU A 399 23.11 17.37 10.58
C LEU A 399 21.83 17.92 11.22
N PHE A 400 21.88 18.09 12.54
CA PHE A 400 20.84 18.75 13.31
C PHE A 400 21.11 20.25 13.40
N GLU A 401 20.49 21.03 12.51
CA GLU A 401 20.54 22.49 12.54
C GLU A 401 19.16 23.06 12.83
N GLY A 402 19.04 23.78 13.95
CA GLY A 402 17.79 24.45 14.32
C GLY A 402 17.46 25.58 13.35
N GLY A 403 16.23 25.61 12.83
CA GLY A 403 15.74 26.70 11.96
C GLY A 403 15.17 26.25 10.61
N SER A 404 15.36 25.00 10.19
CA SER A 404 14.75 24.43 8.97
C SER A 404 13.36 23.83 9.24
N SER A 405 12.49 23.82 8.22
CA SER A 405 11.24 23.05 8.27
C SER A 405 11.50 21.66 7.70
N ALA A 406 11.53 20.65 8.57
CA ALA A 406 11.65 19.25 8.21
C ALA A 406 10.31 18.52 8.40
N THR A 407 9.94 17.70 7.43
CA THR A 407 8.75 16.84 7.45
C THR A 407 9.14 15.43 7.05
N ALA A 408 8.63 14.44 7.79
CA ALA A 408 8.65 13.04 7.39
C ALA A 408 7.22 12.57 7.09
N LEU A 409 7.04 11.83 6.01
CA LEU A 409 5.79 11.22 5.60
C LEU A 409 5.99 9.73 5.43
N PHE A 410 5.29 8.97 6.26
CA PHE A 410 5.37 7.52 6.27
C PHE A 410 4.07 6.94 5.71
N ALA A 411 4.15 6.40 4.51
CA ALA A 411 3.11 5.64 3.86
C ALA A 411 3.46 4.13 3.89
N GLU A 412 2.56 3.29 3.40
CA GLU A 412 2.78 1.83 3.35
C GLU A 412 3.68 1.40 2.19
N ASP A 413 3.72 2.19 1.12
CA ASP A 413 4.54 1.95 -0.08
C ASP A 413 5.79 2.83 -0.16
N SER A 414 5.81 3.97 0.55
CA SER A 414 6.92 4.91 0.49
C SER A 414 7.23 5.61 1.82
N ILE A 415 8.47 6.08 1.93
CA ILE A 415 8.93 6.94 3.02
C ILE A 415 9.51 8.20 2.40
N LEU A 416 8.93 9.36 2.72
CA LEU A 416 9.33 10.65 2.17
C LEU A 416 9.86 11.57 3.27
N PHE A 417 11.08 12.05 3.08
CA PHE A 417 11.63 13.17 3.85
C PHE A 417 11.64 14.42 2.99
N HIS A 418 11.26 15.54 3.60
CA HIS A 418 11.24 16.84 2.95
C HIS A 418 11.85 17.87 3.89
N ARG A 419 12.79 18.67 3.38
CA ARG A 419 13.44 19.74 4.13
C ARG A 419 13.54 20.98 3.27
N THR A 420 13.13 22.11 3.84
CA THR A 420 13.29 23.42 3.20
C THR A 420 14.25 24.29 4.01
N GLU A 421 15.22 24.86 3.30
CA GLU A 421 16.18 25.85 3.80
C GLU A 421 16.12 27.11 2.92
N GLU A 422 16.92 28.14 3.23
CA GLU A 422 16.85 29.44 2.55
C GLU A 422 17.09 29.37 1.04
N ARG A 423 17.99 28.49 0.58
CA ARG A 423 18.48 28.46 -0.82
C ARG A 423 18.05 27.22 -1.59
N VAL A 424 17.63 26.17 -0.89
CA VAL A 424 17.32 24.87 -1.48
C VAL A 424 16.15 24.25 -0.72
N THR A 425 15.21 23.68 -1.48
CA THR A 425 14.28 22.69 -0.96
C THR A 425 14.72 21.33 -1.45
N SER A 426 14.80 20.34 -0.57
CA SER A 426 15.18 18.98 -0.93
C SER A 426 14.20 17.95 -0.39
N SER A 427 14.15 16.81 -1.05
CA SER A 427 13.42 15.65 -0.57
C SER A 427 14.13 14.35 -0.95
N VAL A 428 13.97 13.35 -0.08
CA VAL A 428 14.41 11.98 -0.35
C VAL A 428 13.22 11.07 -0.15
N GLU A 429 12.86 10.34 -1.21
CA GLU A 429 11.80 9.35 -1.17
C GLU A 429 12.37 7.95 -1.31
N HIS A 430 11.95 7.04 -0.44
CA HIS A 430 12.42 5.66 -0.40
C HIS A 430 11.32 4.71 -0.85
N HIS A 431 11.66 3.77 -1.72
CA HIS A 431 10.79 2.66 -2.12
C HIS A 431 11.55 1.34 -2.16
N ILE A 432 10.86 0.23 -1.86
CA ILE A 432 11.37 -1.13 -2.10
C ILE A 432 10.61 -1.74 -3.28
N SER A 433 11.35 -2.37 -4.18
CA SER A 433 10.75 -3.10 -5.30
C SER A 433 10.01 -4.35 -4.82
N PRO A 434 8.72 -4.53 -5.17
CA PRO A 434 8.00 -5.76 -4.85
C PRO A 434 8.51 -6.99 -5.59
N GLU A 435 9.15 -6.79 -6.74
CA GLU A 435 9.55 -7.86 -7.67
C GLU A 435 11.03 -8.24 -7.59
N ALA A 436 11.86 -7.35 -7.04
CA ALA A 436 13.31 -7.52 -6.93
C ALA A 436 13.82 -7.06 -5.57
N ASP A 437 14.96 -7.58 -5.13
CA ASP A 437 15.60 -7.14 -3.89
C ASP A 437 16.39 -5.84 -4.14
N ALA A 438 15.63 -4.79 -4.45
CA ALA A 438 16.09 -3.46 -4.81
C ALA A 438 15.43 -2.39 -3.93
N TRP A 439 16.25 -1.47 -3.44
CA TRP A 439 15.85 -0.26 -2.72
C TRP A 439 16.30 0.96 -3.52
N VAL A 440 15.38 1.89 -3.76
CA VAL A 440 15.68 3.16 -4.44
C VAL A 440 15.48 4.34 -3.50
N GLN A 441 16.42 5.28 -3.54
CA GLN A 441 16.34 6.58 -2.90
C GLN A 441 16.25 7.65 -4.01
N THR A 442 15.11 8.30 -4.14
CA THR A 442 14.90 9.40 -5.09
C THR A 442 15.21 10.72 -4.42
N VAL A 443 16.33 11.32 -4.80
CA VAL A 443 16.78 12.62 -4.28
C VAL A 443 16.30 13.70 -5.22
N THR A 444 15.44 14.60 -4.74
CA THR A 444 14.95 15.76 -5.50
C THR A 444 15.44 17.03 -4.85
N ILE A 445 15.99 17.94 -5.65
CA ILE A 445 16.56 19.21 -5.19
C ILE A 445 15.95 20.32 -6.04
N ARG A 446 15.30 21.28 -5.38
CA ARG A 446 14.77 22.49 -6.00
C ARG A 446 15.64 23.68 -5.62
N ASN A 447 16.12 24.38 -6.63
CA ASN A 447 16.98 25.54 -6.46
C ASN A 447 16.14 26.80 -6.19
N LEU A 448 16.24 27.38 -5.00
CA LEU A 448 15.58 28.63 -4.62
C LEU A 448 16.51 29.84 -4.77
N ALA A 449 17.79 29.63 -5.10
CA ALA A 449 18.76 30.70 -5.30
C ALA A 449 18.58 31.37 -6.68
N HIS A 450 19.11 32.59 -6.80
CA HIS A 450 19.11 33.37 -8.05
C HIS A 450 20.27 33.03 -9.00
N ARG A 451 20.91 31.87 -8.81
CA ARG A 451 22.00 31.37 -9.66
C ARG A 451 21.86 29.87 -9.85
N ASP A 452 22.50 29.35 -10.89
CA ASP A 452 22.62 27.91 -11.08
C ASP A 452 23.45 27.29 -9.95
N LEU A 453 23.00 26.13 -9.48
CA LEU A 453 23.68 25.36 -8.45
C LEU A 453 24.37 24.16 -9.10
N ASP A 454 25.67 24.02 -8.84
CA ASP A 454 26.48 22.86 -9.23
C ASP A 454 26.76 22.04 -7.98
N LEU A 455 26.05 20.92 -7.82
CA LEU A 455 25.93 20.19 -6.58
C LEU A 455 26.63 18.83 -6.64
N ASP A 456 27.36 18.49 -5.60
CA ASP A 456 27.79 17.12 -5.32
C ASP A 456 26.76 16.45 -4.42
N VAL A 457 26.04 15.45 -4.95
CA VAL A 457 25.13 14.60 -4.19
C VAL A 457 25.88 13.33 -3.79
N THR A 458 26.15 13.18 -2.49
CA THR A 458 26.90 12.05 -1.94
C THR A 458 26.00 11.17 -1.06
N SER A 459 25.75 9.93 -1.46
CA SER A 459 25.15 8.90 -0.59
C SER A 459 26.26 8.13 0.11
N ALA A 460 26.12 7.90 1.42
CA ALA A 460 27.06 7.09 2.18
C ALA A 460 26.36 6.14 3.16
N ALA A 461 26.88 4.92 3.33
CA ALA A 461 26.38 3.95 4.31
C ALA A 461 27.48 3.05 4.86
N GLU A 462 27.43 2.75 6.17
CA GLU A 462 28.32 1.77 6.80
C GLU A 462 27.82 0.34 6.57
N LEU A 463 28.71 -0.55 6.12
CA LEU A 463 28.35 -1.93 5.74
C LEU A 463 28.53 -2.95 6.85
N ALA A 464 27.46 -3.69 7.19
CA ALA A 464 27.52 -4.84 8.10
C ALA A 464 27.70 -6.18 7.34
N LEU A 465 26.88 -6.38 6.29
CA LEU A 465 26.83 -7.58 5.45
C LEU A 465 26.84 -8.91 6.23
N GLY A 466 26.01 -9.02 7.27
CA GLY A 466 26.04 -10.20 8.16
C GLY A 466 24.93 -10.20 9.20
N ARG A 467 25.00 -11.15 10.14
CA ARG A 467 24.09 -11.16 11.29
C ARG A 467 24.43 -9.99 12.21
N ARG A 468 23.40 -9.28 12.67
CA ARG A 468 23.57 -8.14 13.58
C ARG A 468 24.29 -8.54 14.87
N ALA A 469 23.90 -9.65 15.50
CA ALA A 469 24.54 -10.13 16.73
C ALA A 469 26.06 -10.35 16.57
N ASP A 470 26.52 -10.82 15.41
CA ASP A 470 27.95 -11.03 15.13
C ASP A 470 28.69 -9.69 14.95
N ASP A 471 28.06 -8.69 14.33
CA ASP A 471 28.63 -7.34 14.19
C ASP A 471 28.63 -6.61 15.55
N ASP A 472 27.57 -6.71 16.35
CA ASP A 472 27.44 -6.10 17.68
C ASP A 472 28.47 -6.65 18.67
N ALA A 473 28.72 -7.96 18.65
CA ALA A 473 29.68 -8.61 19.55
C ALA A 473 31.13 -8.23 19.22
N HIS A 474 31.49 -8.20 17.93
CA HIS A 474 32.87 -7.93 17.48
C HIS A 474 32.91 -7.06 16.21
N PRO A 475 32.63 -5.74 16.29
CA PRO A 475 32.51 -4.87 15.12
C PRO A 475 33.79 -4.78 14.28
N ALA A 476 34.93 -4.57 14.94
CA ALA A 476 36.23 -4.44 14.26
C ALA A 476 36.61 -5.72 13.49
N PHE A 477 36.28 -6.89 14.04
CA PHE A 477 36.51 -8.16 13.38
C PHE A 477 35.59 -8.33 12.17
N SER A 478 34.30 -7.99 12.31
CA SER A 478 33.33 -8.07 11.21
C SER A 478 33.69 -7.20 10.01
N LYS A 479 34.27 -6.01 10.23
CA LYS A 479 34.71 -5.09 9.17
C LYS A 479 35.79 -5.66 8.25
N MET A 480 36.75 -6.45 8.78
CA MET A 480 37.89 -6.96 8.01
C MET A 480 37.52 -7.92 6.87
N PHE A 481 36.30 -8.46 6.87
CA PHE A 481 35.84 -9.42 5.85
C PHE A 481 35.07 -8.78 4.71
N VAL A 482 34.82 -7.48 4.76
CA VAL A 482 34.11 -6.76 3.70
C VAL A 482 35.10 -6.41 2.59
N ARG A 483 34.77 -6.84 1.36
CA ARG A 483 35.50 -6.49 0.14
C ARG A 483 34.60 -5.62 -0.73
N THR A 484 35.14 -4.52 -1.23
CA THR A 484 34.47 -3.64 -2.21
C THR A 484 35.11 -3.74 -3.59
N GLU A 485 34.36 -3.47 -4.65
CA GLU A 485 34.85 -3.45 -6.03
C GLU A 485 33.99 -2.49 -6.87
N LEU A 486 34.60 -1.72 -7.77
CA LEU A 486 33.87 -0.89 -8.74
C LEU A 486 33.80 -1.64 -10.07
N ARG A 487 32.60 -1.92 -10.57
CA ARG A 487 32.38 -2.64 -11.84
C ARG A 487 31.19 -2.07 -12.58
N ASN A 488 31.34 -1.82 -13.89
CA ASN A 488 30.30 -1.28 -14.77
C ASN A 488 29.58 -0.03 -14.22
N GLY A 489 30.28 0.87 -13.52
CA GLY A 489 29.68 2.06 -12.91
C GLY A 489 28.77 1.78 -11.70
N ALA A 490 28.89 0.60 -11.09
CA ALA A 490 28.24 0.23 -9.83
C ALA A 490 29.31 -0.15 -8.80
N LEU A 491 29.12 0.30 -7.56
CA LEU A 491 29.98 -0.05 -6.43
C LEU A 491 29.43 -1.30 -5.75
N LEU A 492 30.17 -2.40 -5.85
CA LEU A 492 29.84 -3.69 -5.27
C LEU A 492 30.51 -3.84 -3.90
N ALA A 493 29.85 -4.56 -3.00
CA ALA A 493 30.47 -5.09 -1.80
C ALA A 493 29.98 -6.50 -1.48
N THR A 494 30.86 -7.30 -0.89
CA THR A 494 30.55 -8.64 -0.41
C THR A 494 31.33 -8.93 0.87
N ARG A 495 30.85 -9.91 1.64
CA ARG A 495 31.57 -10.43 2.80
C ARG A 495 32.23 -11.76 2.46
N LYS A 496 33.55 -11.84 2.67
CA LYS A 496 34.30 -13.09 2.49
C LYS A 496 33.78 -14.16 3.45
N ARG A 497 33.35 -15.29 2.90
CA ARG A 497 32.90 -16.46 3.68
C ARG A 497 34.06 -17.07 4.45
N ARG A 498 33.82 -17.41 5.71
CA ARG A 498 34.79 -18.08 6.60
C ARG A 498 34.54 -19.59 6.65
N SER A 499 33.28 -19.99 6.45
CA SER A 499 32.83 -21.37 6.44
C SER A 499 31.84 -21.62 5.30
N SER A 500 31.60 -22.89 4.97
CA SER A 500 30.55 -23.28 4.03
C SER A 500 29.13 -22.96 4.54
N SER A 501 28.95 -22.77 5.85
CA SER A 501 27.67 -22.35 6.45
C SER A 501 27.47 -20.83 6.48
N ASP A 502 28.51 -20.03 6.23
CA ASP A 502 28.37 -18.58 6.20
C ASP A 502 27.50 -18.16 5.03
N PRO A 503 26.50 -17.27 5.24
CA PRO A 503 25.63 -16.80 4.18
C PRO A 503 26.43 -15.98 3.16
N GLU A 504 26.13 -16.18 1.89
CA GLU A 504 26.71 -15.40 0.80
C GLU A 504 25.81 -14.21 0.49
N VAL A 505 26.38 -13.01 0.51
CA VAL A 505 25.67 -11.76 0.29
C VAL A 505 26.50 -10.82 -0.56
N TRP A 506 25.87 -10.29 -1.59
CA TRP A 506 26.40 -9.27 -2.48
C TRP A 506 25.45 -8.08 -2.47
N VAL A 507 26.01 -6.88 -2.41
CA VAL A 507 25.28 -5.62 -2.57
C VAL A 507 25.93 -4.82 -3.70
N ALA A 508 25.14 -4.13 -4.50
CA ALA A 508 25.63 -3.11 -5.40
C ALA A 508 24.86 -1.81 -5.24
N GLN A 509 25.57 -0.69 -5.33
CA GLN A 509 24.99 0.64 -5.34
C GLN A 509 25.36 1.36 -6.64
N PHE A 510 24.39 2.04 -7.26
CA PHE A 510 24.59 2.82 -8.49
C PHE A 510 23.59 3.98 -8.59
N VAL A 511 23.81 4.90 -9.52
CA VAL A 511 22.97 6.09 -9.72
C VAL A 511 22.42 6.13 -11.14
N THR A 512 21.16 6.53 -11.28
CA THR A 512 20.52 6.82 -12.58
C THR A 512 19.91 8.23 -12.55
N GLY A 513 19.80 8.85 -13.73
CA GLY A 513 19.07 10.11 -13.91
C GLY A 513 17.56 9.88 -13.93
N SER A 514 16.81 10.97 -13.77
CA SER A 514 15.36 11.03 -13.98
C SER A 514 15.04 11.44 -15.43
N GLU A 515 13.78 11.32 -15.86
CA GLU A 515 13.29 11.88 -17.12
C GLU A 515 13.07 13.41 -17.05
N GLU A 516 13.23 14.02 -15.87
CA GLU A 516 13.10 15.46 -15.68
C GLU A 516 14.15 16.28 -16.47
N PRO A 517 13.84 17.53 -16.86
CA PRO A 517 14.81 18.42 -17.49
C PRO A 517 16.03 18.64 -16.58
N HIS A 518 17.23 18.69 -17.16
CA HIS A 518 18.49 18.94 -16.45
C HIS A 518 18.89 17.84 -15.45
N THR A 519 18.25 16.66 -15.51
CA THR A 519 18.63 15.50 -14.68
C THR A 519 19.41 14.48 -15.49
N HIS A 520 20.73 14.57 -15.42
CA HIS A 520 21.63 13.59 -16.03
C HIS A 520 22.25 12.75 -14.91
N GLY A 521 22.12 11.43 -15.02
CA GLY A 521 22.89 10.51 -14.19
C GLY A 521 24.39 10.53 -14.58
N PRO A 522 25.24 9.78 -13.87
CA PRO A 522 26.66 9.72 -14.20
C PRO A 522 26.89 9.27 -15.65
N ASP A 523 27.76 9.97 -16.35
CA ASP A 523 28.14 9.68 -17.73
C ASP A 523 29.67 9.65 -17.90
N ALA A 524 30.14 9.55 -19.14
CA ALA A 524 31.57 9.48 -19.43
C ALA A 524 32.31 10.80 -19.12
N GLU A 525 31.62 11.95 -19.15
CA GLU A 525 32.20 13.27 -18.88
C GLU A 525 32.16 13.62 -17.40
N THR A 526 31.15 13.10 -16.68
CA THR A 526 30.92 13.28 -15.25
C THR A 526 30.76 11.91 -14.55
N PRO A 527 31.86 11.15 -14.42
CA PRO A 527 31.79 9.80 -13.86
C PRO A 527 31.44 9.82 -12.37
N LEU A 528 30.89 8.70 -11.90
CA LEU A 528 30.54 8.49 -10.51
C LEU A 528 31.81 8.47 -9.62
N GLY A 529 31.87 9.35 -8.62
CA GLY A 529 32.91 9.35 -7.60
C GLY A 529 32.65 8.27 -6.55
N VAL A 530 33.71 7.55 -6.14
CA VAL A 530 33.59 6.39 -5.25
C VAL A 530 34.60 6.47 -4.10
N GLU A 531 34.13 6.31 -2.87
CA GLU A 531 34.98 6.10 -1.70
C GLU A 531 34.52 4.85 -0.94
N THR A 532 35.50 4.03 -0.55
CA THR A 532 35.20 2.80 0.22
C THR A 532 35.92 2.72 1.55
N ASP A 533 36.92 3.56 1.79
CA ASP A 533 37.64 3.66 3.05
C ASP A 533 37.03 4.77 3.94
N GLY A 534 36.27 4.35 4.94
CA GLY A 534 35.64 5.19 5.95
C GLY A 534 36.64 6.06 6.72
N ARG A 535 37.91 5.65 6.85
CA ARG A 535 38.94 6.51 7.48
C ARG A 535 39.26 7.73 6.63
N LYS A 536 39.18 7.60 5.30
CA LYS A 536 39.35 8.70 4.34
C LYS A 536 38.06 9.52 4.20
N PHE A 537 36.91 8.85 4.18
CA PHE A 537 35.61 9.51 4.06
C PHE A 537 35.26 10.36 5.30
N ILE A 538 35.23 9.73 6.48
CA ILE A 538 34.83 10.35 7.73
C ILE A 538 35.98 11.18 8.32
N GLY A 539 37.18 10.59 8.37
CA GLY A 539 38.35 11.20 9.02
C GLY A 539 38.45 10.88 10.52
N ARG A 540 39.65 11.08 11.08
CA ARG A 540 39.94 10.75 12.49
C ARG A 540 39.16 11.65 13.45
N GLY A 541 38.48 11.05 14.43
CA GLY A 541 37.73 11.78 15.47
C GLY A 541 36.44 12.44 14.98
N ARG A 542 35.94 12.04 13.81
CA ARG A 542 34.76 12.57 13.14
C ARG A 542 33.69 11.49 13.00
N SER A 543 32.52 11.86 12.52
CA SER A 543 31.39 10.98 12.23
C SER A 543 30.69 11.42 10.93
N PHE A 544 29.59 10.76 10.55
CA PHE A 544 28.73 11.27 9.47
C PHE A 544 28.19 12.69 9.73
N ARG A 545 28.26 13.21 10.96
CA ARG A 545 27.88 14.60 11.26
C ARG A 545 28.90 15.63 10.74
N ASN A 546 30.13 15.23 10.45
CA ASN A 546 31.20 16.13 10.01
C ASN A 546 32.27 15.39 9.16
N PRO A 547 31.86 14.71 8.07
CA PRO A 547 32.76 13.87 7.29
C PRO A 547 33.79 14.74 6.55
N ALA A 548 35.08 14.47 6.82
CA ALA A 548 36.19 15.26 6.33
C ALA A 548 36.23 15.39 4.79
N GLN A 549 35.91 14.31 4.07
CA GLN A 549 35.97 14.32 2.61
C GLN A 549 34.88 15.21 2.00
N VAL A 550 33.68 15.21 2.56
CA VAL A 550 32.54 16.00 2.05
C VAL A 550 32.74 17.47 2.39
N GLU A 551 33.06 17.82 3.64
CA GLU A 551 33.29 19.21 4.04
C GLU A 551 34.39 19.87 3.19
N ALA A 552 35.51 19.17 3.00
CA ALA A 552 36.63 19.67 2.22
C ALA A 552 36.33 19.73 0.70
N GLY A 553 35.26 19.09 0.22
CA GLY A 553 35.02 18.90 -1.21
C GLY A 553 36.12 18.09 -1.90
N ALA A 554 36.83 17.23 -1.15
CA ALA A 554 37.92 16.44 -1.68
C ALA A 554 37.40 15.34 -2.61
N GLU A 555 38.10 15.09 -3.72
CA GLU A 555 37.73 14.04 -4.66
C GLU A 555 37.80 12.65 -4.01
N PRO A 556 36.80 11.78 -4.23
CA PRO A 556 36.83 10.40 -3.72
C PRO A 556 38.05 9.64 -4.24
N SER A 557 38.68 8.83 -3.39
CA SER A 557 39.96 8.21 -3.74
C SER A 557 39.86 7.05 -4.75
N GLY A 558 38.66 6.50 -4.98
CA GLY A 558 38.46 5.32 -5.82
C GLY A 558 39.07 4.04 -5.24
N THR A 559 39.48 4.03 -3.97
CA THR A 559 40.06 2.85 -3.33
C THR A 559 39.01 1.73 -3.29
N THR A 560 39.40 0.50 -3.62
CA THR A 560 38.54 -0.70 -3.55
C THR A 560 39.32 -1.87 -2.96
N GLY A 561 38.63 -2.94 -2.57
CA GLY A 561 39.22 -4.14 -1.97
C GLY A 561 38.90 -4.28 -0.48
N TYR A 562 39.83 -4.80 0.30
CA TYR A 562 39.70 -4.89 1.75
C TYR A 562 40.25 -3.62 2.40
N VAL A 563 39.41 -2.97 3.20
CA VAL A 563 39.77 -1.76 3.95
C VAL A 563 39.41 -1.94 5.42
N MET A 564 40.02 -1.15 6.30
CA MET A 564 39.80 -1.28 7.75
C MET A 564 38.40 -0.83 8.17
N GLU A 565 37.88 0.21 7.53
CA GLU A 565 36.58 0.81 7.83
C GLU A 565 35.74 0.85 6.53
N PRO A 566 35.05 -0.23 6.16
CA PRO A 566 34.30 -0.29 4.89
C PRO A 566 33.08 0.63 4.93
N VAL A 567 33.02 1.56 3.96
CA VAL A 567 31.85 2.41 3.66
C VAL A 567 31.44 2.22 2.20
N LEU A 568 30.15 2.33 1.88
CA LEU A 568 29.72 2.57 0.51
C LEU A 568 29.45 4.06 0.37
N ALA A 569 30.33 4.80 -0.29
CA ALA A 569 30.09 6.21 -0.59
C ALA A 569 30.15 6.47 -2.09
N LEU A 570 29.05 7.00 -2.63
CA LEU A 570 28.86 7.36 -4.02
C LEU A 570 28.61 8.86 -4.15
N ARG A 571 29.37 9.54 -5.01
CA ARG A 571 29.20 10.96 -5.32
C ARG A 571 28.82 11.14 -6.79
N SER A 572 27.68 11.78 -7.03
CA SER A 572 27.23 12.19 -8.35
C SER A 572 27.12 13.70 -8.43
N ARG A 573 27.43 14.28 -9.59
CA ARG A 573 27.22 15.70 -9.87
C ARG A 573 25.78 15.94 -10.32
N LEU A 574 25.18 17.06 -9.91
CA LEU A 574 23.86 17.51 -10.35
C LEU A 574 23.88 19.02 -10.56
N VAL A 575 23.53 19.48 -11.75
CA VAL A 575 23.42 20.91 -12.07
C VAL A 575 21.95 21.30 -12.08
N VAL A 576 21.54 22.22 -11.21
CA VAL A 576 20.15 22.67 -11.07
C VAL A 576 20.06 24.16 -11.40
N PRO A 577 19.44 24.54 -12.53
CA PRO A 577 19.26 25.95 -12.88
C PRO A 577 18.46 26.73 -11.83
N ALA A 578 18.62 28.06 -11.79
CA ALA A 578 17.87 28.92 -10.87
C ALA A 578 16.34 28.74 -11.02
N GLY A 579 15.65 28.44 -9.91
CA GLY A 579 14.19 28.24 -9.88
C GLY A 579 13.69 26.85 -10.31
N GLU A 580 14.56 26.04 -10.91
CA GLU A 580 14.25 24.70 -11.42
C GLU A 580 14.47 23.60 -10.36
N ARG A 581 14.13 22.36 -10.74
CA ARG A 581 14.39 21.16 -9.93
C ARG A 581 15.27 20.16 -10.67
N GLY A 582 16.12 19.45 -9.92
CA GLY A 582 16.86 18.29 -10.40
C GLY A 582 16.58 17.06 -9.53
N GLN A 583 16.70 15.87 -10.11
CA GLN A 583 16.37 14.60 -9.48
C GLN A 583 17.39 13.52 -9.87
N LEU A 584 17.76 12.68 -8.91
CA LEU A 584 18.60 11.49 -9.10
C LEU A 584 18.00 10.30 -8.36
N HIS A 585 18.16 9.11 -8.92
CA HIS A 585 17.79 7.86 -8.26
C HIS A 585 19.05 7.10 -7.85
N ILE A 586 19.16 6.81 -6.55
CA ILE A 586 20.27 6.03 -5.98
C ILE A 586 19.71 4.65 -5.66
N TRP A 587 20.23 3.64 -6.35
CA TRP A 587 19.78 2.27 -6.25
C TRP A 587 20.74 1.47 -5.39
N THR A 588 20.18 0.65 -4.49
CA THR A 588 20.89 -0.39 -3.74
C THR A 588 20.20 -1.72 -4.01
N VAL A 589 20.92 -2.66 -4.63
CA VAL A 589 20.40 -4.00 -4.95
C VAL A 589 21.18 -5.06 -4.19
N VAL A 590 20.50 -6.12 -3.75
CA VAL A 590 21.07 -7.18 -2.93
C VAL A 590 20.80 -8.55 -3.58
N GLY A 591 21.78 -9.44 -3.53
CA GLY A 591 21.67 -10.79 -4.10
C GLY A 591 22.63 -11.79 -3.45
N ARG A 592 22.50 -13.07 -3.83
CA ARG A 592 23.34 -14.17 -3.32
C ARG A 592 24.65 -14.30 -4.08
N THR A 593 24.69 -13.83 -5.32
CA THR A 593 25.84 -13.96 -6.23
C THR A 593 26.14 -12.63 -6.90
N GLU A 594 27.37 -12.47 -7.37
CA GLU A 594 27.78 -11.30 -8.12
C GLU A 594 26.94 -11.15 -9.40
N GLU A 595 26.71 -12.25 -10.13
CA GLU A 595 25.95 -12.26 -11.38
C GLU A 595 24.49 -11.86 -11.17
N GLU A 596 23.87 -12.27 -10.07
CA GLU A 596 22.50 -11.87 -9.72
C GLU A 596 22.42 -10.36 -9.49
N VAL A 597 23.34 -9.80 -8.71
CA VAL A 597 23.39 -8.37 -8.42
C VAL A 597 23.64 -7.55 -9.68
N LEU A 598 24.57 -7.98 -10.56
CA LEU A 598 24.82 -7.29 -11.82
C LEU A 598 23.60 -7.31 -12.77
N ARG A 599 22.85 -8.43 -12.83
CA ARG A 599 21.58 -8.47 -13.58
C ARG A 599 20.55 -7.48 -13.02
N LEU A 600 20.48 -7.33 -11.69
CA LEU A 600 19.59 -6.36 -11.06
C LEU A 600 20.01 -4.91 -11.37
N VAL A 601 21.32 -4.63 -11.42
CA VAL A 601 21.84 -3.33 -11.86
C VAL A 601 21.38 -3.02 -13.28
N ASP A 602 21.54 -3.96 -14.22
CA ASP A 602 21.15 -3.76 -15.61
C ASP A 602 19.62 -3.58 -15.76
N ALA A 603 18.82 -4.36 -15.03
CA ALA A 603 17.37 -4.27 -15.06
C ALA A 603 16.82 -2.92 -14.57
N HIS A 604 17.44 -2.32 -13.55
CA HIS A 604 16.97 -1.06 -12.96
C HIS A 604 17.65 0.18 -13.56
N ARG A 605 18.55 0.01 -14.54
CA ARG A 605 19.07 1.09 -15.39
C ARG A 605 18.17 1.41 -16.58
N SER A 606 17.19 0.56 -16.91
CA SER A 606 16.31 0.80 -18.04
C SER A 606 15.39 1.99 -17.80
N VAL A 607 15.09 2.74 -18.87
CA VAL A 607 14.06 3.78 -18.88
C VAL A 607 12.72 3.21 -18.39
N GLY A 608 12.04 3.91 -17.47
CA GLY A 608 10.76 3.44 -16.91
C GLY A 608 10.87 2.51 -15.70
N ALA A 609 12.07 2.09 -15.29
CA ALA A 609 12.24 1.16 -14.16
C ALA A 609 11.75 1.76 -12.83
N TYR A 610 11.96 3.07 -12.64
CA TYR A 610 11.53 3.79 -11.46
C TYR A 610 10.00 3.90 -11.38
N GLU A 611 9.36 4.34 -12.46
CA GLU A 611 7.90 4.52 -12.56
C GLU A 611 7.16 3.20 -12.38
N ARG A 612 7.72 2.12 -12.94
CA ARG A 612 7.20 0.76 -12.74
C ARG A 612 7.30 0.35 -11.28
N LEU A 613 8.44 0.61 -10.63
CA LEU A 613 8.66 0.27 -9.23
C LEU A 613 7.66 0.99 -8.32
N THR A 614 7.50 2.31 -8.45
CA THR A 614 6.59 3.10 -7.60
C THR A 614 5.14 2.65 -7.77
N THR A 615 4.70 2.45 -9.01
CA THR A 615 3.35 1.94 -9.32
C THR A 615 3.09 0.56 -8.70
N LEU A 616 4.08 -0.34 -8.78
CA LEU A 616 3.97 -1.68 -8.20
C LEU A 616 4.02 -1.66 -6.68
N ALA A 617 4.88 -0.82 -6.07
CA ALA A 617 4.98 -0.67 -4.63
C ALA A 617 3.64 -0.25 -4.02
N PHE A 618 3.02 0.79 -4.59
CA PHE A 618 1.68 1.25 -4.20
C PHE A 618 0.63 0.14 -4.34
N THR A 619 0.56 -0.50 -5.50
CA THR A 619 -0.43 -1.56 -5.76
C THR A 619 -0.27 -2.74 -4.79
N THR A 620 0.97 -3.16 -4.54
CA THR A 620 1.27 -4.34 -3.73
C THR A 620 1.00 -4.08 -2.25
N SER A 621 1.31 -2.90 -1.72
CA SER A 621 1.03 -2.55 -0.33
C SER A 621 -0.48 -2.63 -0.02
N GLN A 622 -1.31 -2.10 -0.92
CA GLN A 622 -2.77 -2.18 -0.81
C GLN A 622 -3.29 -3.62 -0.86
N GLY A 623 -2.74 -4.45 -1.76
CA GLY A 623 -3.09 -5.87 -1.85
C GLY A 623 -2.70 -6.67 -0.61
N GLN A 624 -1.54 -6.37 -0.01
CA GLN A 624 -1.05 -7.03 1.20
C GLN A 624 -1.93 -6.74 2.42
N LEU A 625 -2.30 -5.48 2.64
CA LEU A 625 -3.19 -5.09 3.74
C LEU A 625 -4.55 -5.82 3.66
N ARG A 626 -5.14 -5.87 2.46
CA ARG A 626 -6.41 -6.57 2.22
C ARG A 626 -6.31 -8.06 2.48
N HIS A 627 -5.19 -8.69 2.12
CA HIS A 627 -5.00 -10.12 2.35
C HIS A 627 -5.01 -10.49 3.83
N VAL A 628 -4.41 -9.65 4.68
CA VAL A 628 -4.39 -9.87 6.15
C VAL A 628 -5.65 -9.30 6.83
N GLY A 629 -6.51 -8.60 6.09
CA GLY A 629 -7.70 -7.96 6.63
C GLY A 629 -7.37 -6.79 7.55
N ILE A 630 -6.33 -6.03 7.22
CA ILE A 630 -5.84 -4.86 7.97
C ILE A 630 -6.28 -3.60 7.22
N THR A 631 -6.84 -2.64 7.95
CA THR A 631 -7.15 -1.31 7.41
C THR A 631 -5.91 -0.41 7.39
N PRO A 632 -5.84 0.62 6.53
CA PRO A 632 -4.71 1.57 6.56
C PRO A 632 -4.48 2.23 7.93
N ALA A 633 -5.56 2.51 8.67
CA ALA A 633 -5.46 3.05 10.03
C ALA A 633 -4.84 2.06 11.03
N GLU A 634 -5.19 0.76 10.94
CA GLU A 634 -4.55 -0.29 11.73
C GLU A 634 -3.08 -0.47 11.35
N ALA A 635 -2.72 -0.41 10.07
CA ALA A 635 -1.33 -0.48 9.62
C ALA A 635 -0.47 0.63 10.24
N ALA A 636 -0.96 1.88 10.18
CA ALA A 636 -0.33 3.02 10.85
C ALA A 636 -0.17 2.82 12.37
N MET A 637 -1.17 2.21 13.01
CA MET A 637 -1.12 1.84 14.43
C MET A 637 -0.07 0.76 14.71
N PHE A 638 0.02 -0.27 13.87
CA PHE A 638 1.00 -1.34 14.00
C PHE A 638 2.44 -0.84 13.77
N GLN A 639 2.65 0.14 12.91
CA GLN A 639 3.96 0.81 12.80
C GLN A 639 4.33 1.61 14.05
N ASN A 640 3.36 2.21 14.75
CA ASN A 640 3.63 2.84 16.05
C ASN A 640 3.97 1.81 17.13
N LEU A 641 3.27 0.67 17.15
CA LEU A 641 3.61 -0.47 18.00
C LEU A 641 5.03 -1.00 17.70
N ALA A 642 5.40 -1.08 16.42
CA ALA A 642 6.76 -1.43 16.00
C ALA A 642 7.80 -0.49 16.62
N GLY A 643 7.48 0.80 16.63
CA GLY A 643 8.26 1.83 17.31
C GLY A 643 8.45 1.55 18.80
N ALA A 644 7.38 1.22 19.52
CA ALA A 644 7.44 0.89 20.94
C ALA A 644 8.20 -0.42 21.24
N LEU A 645 8.19 -1.38 20.31
CA LEU A 645 8.96 -2.63 20.43
C LEU A 645 10.47 -2.41 20.25
N ILE A 646 10.85 -1.47 19.38
CA ILE A 646 12.25 -1.17 19.03
C ILE A 646 12.85 -0.14 19.98
N TYR A 647 12.03 0.81 20.42
CA TYR A 647 12.36 1.86 21.38
C TYR A 647 11.46 1.74 22.61
N PRO A 648 11.74 0.79 23.53
CA PRO A 648 10.87 0.47 24.65
C PRO A 648 10.44 1.71 25.46
N ASP A 649 9.13 1.87 25.62
CA ASP A 649 8.54 2.97 26.37
C ASP A 649 8.20 2.54 27.80
N PRO A 650 8.68 3.23 28.85
CA PRO A 650 8.27 2.95 30.22
C PRO A 650 6.75 2.86 30.41
N ALA A 651 5.95 3.63 29.66
CA ALA A 651 4.48 3.59 29.73
C ALA A 651 3.88 2.26 29.22
N MET A 652 4.60 1.55 28.35
CA MET A 652 4.18 0.27 27.76
C MET A 652 4.88 -0.93 28.40
N ARG A 653 5.77 -0.72 29.37
CA ARG A 653 6.47 -1.79 30.08
C ARG A 653 5.80 -2.12 31.42
N ALA A 654 6.28 -3.20 32.05
CA ALA A 654 5.90 -3.54 33.42
C ALA A 654 6.32 -2.44 34.42
N SER A 655 5.75 -2.46 35.62
CA SER A 655 6.07 -1.49 36.68
C SER A 655 7.56 -1.55 37.08
N ALA A 656 8.08 -0.44 37.60
CA ALA A 656 9.48 -0.36 38.08
C ALA A 656 9.82 -1.48 39.09
N GLU A 657 8.91 -1.78 40.02
CA GLU A 657 9.07 -2.87 40.99
C GLU A 657 9.24 -4.24 40.32
N THR A 658 8.52 -4.50 39.23
CA THR A 658 8.62 -5.76 38.47
C THR A 658 9.93 -5.81 37.68
N LEU A 659 10.37 -4.67 37.13
CA LEU A 659 11.63 -4.56 36.39
C LEU A 659 12.86 -4.78 37.29
N GLU A 660 12.83 -4.33 38.54
CA GLU A 660 13.90 -4.56 39.52
C GLU A 660 14.02 -6.04 39.95
N GLY A 661 12.91 -6.79 39.87
CA GLY A 661 12.86 -8.22 40.18
C GLY A 661 13.42 -9.14 39.08
N ALA A 662 13.56 -8.64 37.85
CA ALA A 662 14.00 -9.42 36.70
C ALA A 662 15.51 -9.75 36.78
N ARG A 663 15.87 -11.03 36.66
CA ARG A 663 17.22 -11.53 36.95
C ARG A 663 18.01 -11.91 35.69
N SER A 664 17.58 -12.95 34.97
CA SER A 664 18.34 -13.54 33.87
C SER A 664 17.45 -13.92 32.69
N GLN A 665 17.98 -13.78 31.46
CA GLN A 665 17.33 -14.27 30.24
C GLN A 665 17.04 -15.77 30.31
N ALA A 666 17.91 -16.56 30.97
CA ALA A 666 17.75 -18.00 31.09
C ALA A 666 16.45 -18.42 31.81
N ASP A 667 15.90 -17.55 32.68
CA ASP A 667 14.66 -17.82 33.40
C ASP A 667 13.44 -17.83 32.45
N LEU A 668 13.54 -17.25 31.25
CA LEU A 668 12.51 -17.28 30.20
C LEU A 668 12.36 -18.66 29.56
N TRP A 669 13.40 -19.48 29.56
CA TRP A 669 13.41 -20.78 28.88
C TRP A 669 12.44 -21.77 29.50
N ALA A 670 12.09 -21.59 30.78
CA ALA A 670 11.02 -22.35 31.45
C ALA A 670 9.65 -22.12 30.79
N LEU A 671 9.45 -20.99 30.11
CA LEU A 671 8.25 -20.66 29.33
C LEU A 671 8.40 -21.01 27.84
N GLY A 672 9.55 -21.56 27.42
CA GLY A 672 9.87 -21.83 26.02
C GLY A 672 10.20 -20.58 25.19
N VAL A 673 10.37 -19.42 25.84
CA VAL A 673 10.68 -18.13 25.20
C VAL A 673 12.19 -17.90 25.25
N SER A 674 12.83 -17.60 24.11
CA SER A 674 14.30 -17.45 24.06
C SER A 674 14.79 -16.15 24.74
N GLY A 675 14.10 -15.04 24.47
CA GLY A 675 14.51 -13.70 24.91
C GLY A 675 15.43 -12.95 23.94
N ASP A 676 15.76 -13.53 22.78
CA ASP A 676 16.64 -12.90 21.77
C ASP A 676 15.93 -11.84 20.92
N LEU A 677 14.59 -11.91 20.84
CA LEU A 677 13.75 -10.98 20.11
C LEU A 677 12.99 -10.07 21.09
N PRO A 678 12.60 -8.84 20.68
CA PRO A 678 11.65 -8.04 21.43
C PRO A 678 10.38 -8.85 21.74
N ILE A 679 9.89 -8.76 22.98
CA ILE A 679 8.70 -9.49 23.43
C ILE A 679 7.51 -8.54 23.58
N MET A 680 6.40 -8.91 22.97
CA MET A 680 5.07 -8.32 23.15
C MET A 680 4.20 -9.25 23.99
N VAL A 681 3.77 -8.81 25.17
CA VAL A 681 2.88 -9.57 26.06
C VAL A 681 1.46 -9.02 25.99
N VAL A 682 0.47 -9.89 25.81
CA VAL A 682 -0.96 -9.53 25.93
C VAL A 682 -1.55 -10.28 27.11
N ARG A 683 -2.04 -9.54 28.10
CA ARG A 683 -2.68 -10.08 29.31
C ARG A 683 -4.20 -10.12 29.11
N ILE A 684 -4.79 -11.29 29.30
CA ILE A 684 -6.23 -11.52 29.12
C ILE A 684 -6.81 -12.36 30.26
N ASP A 685 -7.91 -11.89 30.84
CA ASP A 685 -8.59 -12.53 31.98
C ASP A 685 -9.86 -13.27 31.52
N ASP A 686 -10.54 -12.76 30.49
CA ASP A 686 -11.86 -13.22 30.02
C ASP A 686 -11.89 -13.35 28.48
N GLU A 687 -12.75 -14.23 27.97
CA GLU A 687 -12.97 -14.43 26.53
C GLU A 687 -13.74 -13.26 25.89
N GLU A 688 -14.48 -12.46 26.66
CA GLU A 688 -15.14 -11.24 26.16
C GLU A 688 -14.13 -10.21 25.62
N ASP A 689 -12.92 -10.16 26.19
CA ASP A 689 -11.87 -9.21 25.79
C ASP A 689 -10.93 -9.76 24.69
N ILE A 690 -11.34 -10.81 23.97
CA ILE A 690 -10.51 -11.50 22.95
C ILE A 690 -10.16 -10.60 21.75
N ASP A 691 -10.87 -9.49 21.55
CA ASP A 691 -10.65 -8.60 20.41
C ASP A 691 -9.26 -7.96 20.42
N LEU A 692 -8.70 -7.63 21.59
CA LEU A 692 -7.31 -7.16 21.69
C LEU A 692 -6.32 -8.25 21.26
N VAL A 693 -6.59 -9.51 21.60
CA VAL A 693 -5.76 -10.65 21.16
C VAL A 693 -5.81 -10.77 19.63
N ARG A 694 -6.99 -10.62 19.03
CA ARG A 694 -7.13 -10.62 17.56
C ARG A 694 -6.35 -9.47 16.92
N GLN A 695 -6.43 -8.27 17.48
CA GLN A 695 -5.65 -7.11 17.01
C GLN A 695 -4.15 -7.34 17.16
N ALA A 696 -3.68 -7.86 18.30
CA ALA A 696 -2.26 -8.15 18.53
C ALA A 696 -1.73 -9.24 17.59
N VAL A 697 -2.56 -10.22 17.23
CA VAL A 697 -2.24 -11.23 16.22
C VAL A 697 -2.13 -10.61 14.82
N ARG A 698 -3.08 -9.77 14.42
CA ARG A 698 -2.97 -9.02 13.14
C ARG A 698 -1.72 -8.14 13.12
N ALA A 699 -1.40 -7.49 14.23
CA ALA A 699 -0.18 -6.72 14.39
C ALA A 699 1.07 -7.58 14.25
N PHE A 700 1.12 -8.76 14.88
CA PHE A 700 2.21 -9.72 14.73
C PHE A 700 2.39 -10.17 13.28
N GLU A 701 1.30 -10.50 12.57
CA GLU A 701 1.34 -10.86 11.15
C GLU A 701 1.84 -9.69 10.29
N TYR A 702 1.41 -8.46 10.57
CA TYR A 702 1.88 -7.24 9.91
C TYR A 702 3.39 -7.02 10.12
N LEU A 703 3.86 -7.02 11.37
CA LEU A 703 5.29 -6.83 11.69
C LEU A 703 6.16 -7.87 10.98
N ARG A 704 5.67 -9.12 10.90
CA ARG A 704 6.32 -10.20 10.18
C ARG A 704 6.37 -9.96 8.66
N LEU A 705 5.31 -9.42 8.04
CA LEU A 705 5.33 -9.02 6.63
C LEU A 705 6.42 -7.98 6.37
N HIS A 706 6.62 -7.04 7.30
CA HIS A 706 7.68 -6.03 7.25
C HIS A 706 9.04 -6.51 7.79
N ARG A 707 9.18 -7.81 8.08
CA ARG A 707 10.42 -8.46 8.58
C ARG A 707 10.94 -7.88 9.90
N ILE A 708 10.04 -7.34 10.71
CA ILE A 708 10.29 -6.93 12.08
C ILE A 708 10.05 -8.16 12.96
N ALA A 709 11.13 -8.70 13.52
CA ALA A 709 11.07 -9.92 14.33
C ALA A 709 10.64 -9.58 15.77
N VAL A 710 9.61 -10.26 16.25
CA VAL A 710 9.02 -10.05 17.59
C VAL A 710 8.44 -11.37 18.09
N ASP A 711 8.56 -11.66 19.38
CA ASP A 711 7.84 -12.76 20.01
C ASP A 711 6.54 -12.24 20.67
N LEU A 712 5.42 -12.90 20.38
CA LEU A 712 4.11 -12.57 20.97
C LEU A 712 3.77 -13.59 22.05
N VAL A 713 3.55 -13.13 23.28
CA VAL A 713 3.15 -13.96 24.41
C VAL A 713 1.73 -13.60 24.84
N LEU A 714 0.81 -14.55 24.70
CA LEU A 714 -0.57 -14.46 25.17
C LEU A 714 -0.63 -15.03 26.58
N LEU A 715 -0.72 -14.16 27.59
CA LEU A 715 -0.78 -14.54 28.99
C LEU A 715 -2.23 -14.63 29.46
N ALA A 716 -2.69 -15.86 29.72
CA ALA A 716 -3.97 -16.12 30.35
C ALA A 716 -3.86 -15.93 31.87
N GLU A 717 -4.62 -14.97 32.39
CA GLU A 717 -4.72 -14.64 33.81
C GLU A 717 -5.78 -15.53 34.48
N SER A 718 -5.65 -15.77 35.79
CA SER A 718 -6.48 -16.74 36.53
C SER A 718 -7.96 -16.33 36.62
N GLY A 719 -8.89 -17.22 36.24
CA GLY A 719 -10.35 -17.00 36.30
C GLY A 719 -11.20 -18.29 36.19
N GLY A 720 -12.51 -18.21 36.45
CA GLY A 720 -13.43 -19.37 36.59
C GLY A 720 -13.71 -20.19 35.32
N TYR A 721 -13.34 -19.67 34.13
CA TYR A 721 -13.51 -20.34 32.82
C TYR A 721 -12.17 -20.54 32.06
N LEU A 722 -11.03 -20.58 32.78
CA LEU A 722 -9.67 -20.60 32.24
C LEU A 722 -9.43 -21.66 31.14
N ALA A 723 -10.04 -22.85 31.24
CA ALA A 723 -9.83 -23.92 30.27
C ALA A 723 -10.47 -23.66 28.88
N GLY A 724 -11.51 -22.82 28.79
CA GLY A 724 -12.10 -22.39 27.52
C GLY A 724 -11.22 -21.36 26.82
N LEU A 725 -10.81 -20.33 27.57
CA LEU A 725 -9.93 -19.27 27.12
C LEU A 725 -8.59 -19.81 26.59
N VAL A 726 -7.89 -20.64 27.37
CA VAL A 726 -6.59 -21.21 26.97
C VAL A 726 -6.70 -21.99 25.66
N ARG A 727 -7.73 -22.85 25.51
CA ARG A 727 -7.94 -23.62 24.28
C ARG A 727 -8.17 -22.74 23.05
N ARG A 728 -8.87 -21.61 23.23
CA ARG A 728 -9.08 -20.64 22.16
C ARG A 728 -7.77 -19.91 21.81
N LEU A 729 -6.97 -19.51 22.80
CA LEU A 729 -5.66 -18.90 22.59
C LEU A 729 -4.69 -19.86 21.87
N GLU A 730 -4.66 -21.13 22.29
CA GLU A 730 -3.88 -22.19 21.62
C GLU A 730 -4.36 -22.42 20.19
N GLY A 731 -5.68 -22.39 19.95
CA GLY A 731 -6.25 -22.47 18.60
C GLY A 731 -5.80 -21.31 17.70
N ILE A 732 -5.80 -20.08 18.24
CA ILE A 732 -5.31 -18.89 17.54
C ILE A 732 -3.81 -19.04 17.23
N ALA A 733 -2.98 -19.34 18.24
CA ALA A 733 -1.54 -19.52 18.10
C ALA A 733 -1.20 -20.63 17.10
N GLY A 734 -1.86 -21.79 17.19
CA GLY A 734 -1.67 -22.92 16.28
C GLY A 734 -2.07 -22.61 14.83
N SER A 735 -3.12 -21.81 14.62
CA SER A 735 -3.53 -21.38 13.28
C SER A 735 -2.51 -20.47 12.59
N ILE A 736 -1.77 -19.69 13.37
CA ILE A 736 -0.70 -18.81 12.87
C ILE A 736 0.55 -19.65 12.61
N GLN A 737 0.90 -20.53 13.55
CA GLN A 737 2.13 -21.33 13.48
C GLN A 737 2.13 -22.29 12.28
N SER A 738 0.97 -22.84 11.91
CA SER A 738 0.82 -23.67 10.71
C SER A 738 0.98 -22.91 9.39
N ARG A 739 0.64 -21.61 9.36
CA ARG A 739 0.78 -20.73 8.19
C ARG A 739 2.18 -20.17 8.01
N THR A 740 3.04 -20.24 9.04
CA THR A 740 4.23 -19.39 9.15
C THR A 740 5.59 -20.05 8.89
N GLY A 741 5.66 -21.35 8.61
CA GLY A 741 6.90 -22.00 8.17
C GLY A 741 8.08 -21.85 9.16
N ASN A 742 9.32 -21.84 8.65
CA ASN A 742 10.54 -21.93 9.47
C ASN A 742 10.66 -20.76 10.50
N PRO A 743 10.67 -21.05 11.83
CA PRO A 743 10.52 -20.04 12.88
C PRO A 743 11.73 -19.12 13.14
N ASP A 744 12.91 -19.46 12.63
CA ASP A 744 14.18 -18.88 13.11
C ASP A 744 14.46 -17.41 12.73
N SER A 745 13.58 -16.71 11.98
CA SER A 745 13.88 -15.34 11.51
C SER A 745 12.83 -14.26 11.75
N THR A 746 11.64 -14.59 12.26
CA THR A 746 10.52 -13.61 12.39
C THR A 746 9.75 -13.66 13.70
N GLY A 747 10.08 -14.59 14.61
CA GLY A 747 9.46 -14.71 15.94
C GLY A 747 8.25 -15.64 16.01
N ARG A 748 7.78 -15.94 17.22
CA ARG A 748 6.75 -16.96 17.51
C ARG A 748 5.64 -16.42 18.41
N VAL A 749 4.49 -17.10 18.37
CA VAL A 749 3.38 -16.88 19.30
C VAL A 749 3.42 -17.97 20.39
N PHE A 750 3.42 -17.54 21.65
CA PHE A 750 3.43 -18.39 22.83
C PHE A 750 2.14 -18.18 23.63
N VAL A 751 1.60 -19.25 24.21
CA VAL A 751 0.49 -19.17 25.17
C VAL A 751 1.03 -19.55 26.53
N VAL A 752 0.95 -18.62 27.48
CA VAL A 752 1.45 -18.82 28.85
C VAL A 752 0.28 -18.72 29.81
N ARG A 753 0.27 -19.63 30.80
CA ARG A 753 -0.73 -19.64 31.86
C ARG A 753 -0.13 -19.15 33.16
N ARG A 754 -0.73 -18.11 33.75
CA ARG A 754 -0.19 -17.53 34.99
C ARG A 754 -0.21 -18.51 36.17
N ASP A 755 -1.21 -19.39 36.25
CA ASP A 755 -1.39 -20.36 37.34
C ASP A 755 -0.37 -21.51 37.33
N GLN A 756 0.29 -21.75 36.19
CA GLN A 756 1.26 -22.83 36.01
C GLN A 756 2.70 -22.35 35.82
N ALA A 757 2.90 -21.06 35.57
CA ALA A 757 4.22 -20.48 35.38
C ALA A 757 4.91 -20.21 36.72
N ASP A 758 6.22 -20.51 36.80
CA ASP A 758 7.07 -20.11 37.92
C ASP A 758 7.04 -18.57 38.06
N PRO A 759 6.77 -18.02 39.26
CA PRO A 759 6.85 -16.58 39.51
C PRO A 759 8.15 -15.93 38.99
N ARG A 760 9.29 -16.62 39.11
CA ARG A 760 10.59 -16.10 38.59
C ARG A 760 10.59 -15.96 37.07
N ALA A 761 9.98 -16.92 36.37
CA ALA A 761 9.87 -16.89 34.92
C ALA A 761 8.91 -15.80 34.45
N LEU A 762 7.84 -15.52 35.22
CA LEU A 762 6.93 -14.41 34.95
C LEU A 762 7.59 -13.04 35.16
N ASP A 763 8.37 -12.88 36.24
CA ASP A 763 9.13 -11.65 36.49
C ASP A 763 10.17 -11.42 35.38
N ALA A 764 10.84 -12.48 34.93
CA ALA A 764 11.74 -12.41 33.78
C ALA A 764 11.00 -12.03 32.48
N LEU A 765 9.82 -12.59 32.23
CA LEU A 765 8.99 -12.28 31.07
C LEU A 765 8.58 -10.80 31.04
N PHE A 766 8.04 -10.29 32.16
CA PHE A 766 7.68 -8.88 32.27
C PHE A 766 8.89 -7.94 32.27
N GLY A 767 10.02 -8.41 32.80
CA GLY A 767 11.31 -7.74 32.73
C GLY A 767 11.80 -7.52 31.28
N ALA A 768 11.74 -8.59 30.48
CA ALA A 768 12.20 -8.62 29.10
C ALA A 768 11.19 -8.03 28.10
N ALA A 769 9.90 -7.97 28.45
CA ALA A 769 8.85 -7.42 27.60
C ALA A 769 9.12 -5.95 27.24
N ALA A 770 9.17 -5.67 25.94
CA ALA A 770 9.23 -4.32 25.41
C ALA A 770 7.86 -3.64 25.46
N VAL A 771 6.80 -4.44 25.27
CA VAL A 771 5.40 -4.00 25.29
C VAL A 771 4.55 -4.98 26.09
N VAL A 772 3.73 -4.47 27.01
CA VAL A 772 2.76 -5.21 27.82
C VAL A 772 1.37 -4.57 27.64
N LEU A 773 0.48 -5.28 26.96
CA LEU A 773 -0.90 -4.88 26.71
C LEU A 773 -1.84 -5.59 27.68
N VAL A 774 -2.91 -4.92 28.08
CA VAL A 774 -3.92 -5.46 29.00
C VAL A 774 -5.29 -5.38 28.34
N ALA A 775 -5.96 -6.51 28.17
CA ALA A 775 -7.24 -6.60 27.45
C ALA A 775 -8.33 -5.70 28.06
N LYS A 776 -8.39 -5.61 29.39
CA LYS A 776 -9.31 -4.73 30.12
C LYS A 776 -9.08 -3.22 29.94
N ARG A 777 -7.98 -2.80 29.31
CA ARG A 777 -7.65 -1.37 29.09
C ARG A 777 -8.14 -0.84 27.74
N GLY A 778 -9.00 -1.59 27.05
CA GLY A 778 -9.50 -1.22 25.74
C GLY A 778 -8.63 -1.78 24.62
N ASP A 779 -8.81 -1.22 23.43
CA ASP A 779 -8.16 -1.72 22.22
C ASP A 779 -6.68 -1.30 22.14
N LEU A 780 -6.00 -1.70 21.06
CA LEU A 780 -4.58 -1.35 20.87
C LEU A 780 -4.39 0.17 20.70
N GLY A 781 -5.35 0.85 20.08
CA GLY A 781 -5.30 2.30 19.85
C GLY A 781 -5.34 3.07 21.16
N ASP A 782 -6.26 2.71 22.05
CA ASP A 782 -6.41 3.30 23.40
C ASP A 782 -5.10 3.24 24.20
N GLN A 783 -4.41 2.10 24.11
CA GLN A 783 -3.18 1.85 24.87
C GLN A 783 -1.96 2.52 24.24
N LEU A 784 -1.91 2.67 22.91
CA LEU A 784 -0.80 3.34 22.23
C LEU A 784 -0.82 4.87 22.37
N ILE A 785 -1.98 5.49 22.62
CA ILE A 785 -2.07 6.96 22.86
C ILE A 785 -1.14 7.41 23.99
N LEU A 786 -0.90 6.56 24.99
CA LEU A 786 -0.04 6.82 26.15
C LEU A 786 1.44 7.02 25.78
N THR A 787 1.91 6.53 24.63
CA THR A 787 3.31 6.64 24.17
C THR A 787 3.64 8.01 23.56
N ASN A 788 2.65 8.86 23.29
CA ASN A 788 2.85 10.17 22.67
C ASN A 788 3.18 11.30 23.66
N GLN A 789 3.23 10.99 24.96
CA GLN A 789 3.65 11.96 25.97
C GLN A 789 5.17 11.94 26.05
N LEU A 790 5.81 13.03 25.59
CA LEU A 790 7.23 13.25 25.84
C LEU A 790 7.47 13.13 27.36
N PRO A 791 8.45 12.34 27.82
CA PRO A 791 8.83 12.40 29.23
C PRO A 791 9.19 13.85 29.57
N PRO A 792 8.81 14.36 30.75
CA PRO A 792 9.22 15.69 31.17
C PRO A 792 10.73 15.80 31.00
N ARG A 793 11.20 16.92 30.42
CA ARG A 793 12.64 17.19 30.30
C ARG A 793 13.27 16.86 31.65
N PRO A 794 14.28 15.97 31.72
CA PRO A 794 15.07 15.85 32.93
C PRO A 794 15.52 17.26 33.30
N ALA A 795 15.35 17.65 34.57
CA ALA A 795 15.95 18.89 35.06
C ALA A 795 17.39 18.91 34.57
N GLU A 796 17.84 20.02 33.96
CA GLU A 796 19.18 20.16 33.40
C GLU A 796 20.17 19.44 34.32
N PHE A 797 20.78 18.36 33.82
CA PHE A 797 21.94 17.80 34.48
C PHE A 797 23.02 18.88 34.36
N ARG A 798 23.04 19.78 35.35
CA ARG A 798 24.21 20.58 35.66
C ARG A 798 25.25 19.59 36.10
N THR A 799 26.05 19.11 35.15
CA THR A 799 27.35 18.56 35.49
C THR A 799 28.01 19.61 36.38
N PRO A 800 28.32 19.32 37.66
CA PRO A 800 29.23 20.19 38.37
C PRO A 800 30.48 20.31 37.50
N PRO A 801 31.05 21.51 37.32
CA PRO A 801 32.25 21.67 36.52
C PRO A 801 33.31 20.74 37.12
N VAL A 802 33.56 19.63 36.45
CA VAL A 802 34.73 18.82 36.71
C VAL A 802 35.88 19.70 36.21
N PRO A 803 36.81 20.13 37.07
CA PRO A 803 38.00 20.79 36.61
C PRO A 803 38.66 19.84 35.63
N VAL A 804 38.79 20.26 34.37
CA VAL A 804 39.68 19.58 33.42
C VAL A 804 41.09 19.94 33.88
N GLU A 805 41.57 19.27 34.92
CA GLU A 805 43.00 19.08 35.07
C GLU A 805 43.38 18.14 33.92
N ALA A 806 44.04 18.70 32.91
CA ALA A 806 44.78 17.89 31.96
C ALA A 806 45.62 16.90 32.77
N PRO A 807 45.54 15.58 32.54
CA PRO A 807 46.42 14.66 33.22
C PRO A 807 47.84 15.14 32.90
N ALA A 808 48.57 15.58 33.91
CA ALA A 808 49.99 15.82 33.79
C ALA A 808 50.57 14.50 33.29
N LEU A 809 51.08 14.51 32.06
CA LEU A 809 51.91 13.41 31.57
C LEU A 809 52.99 13.20 32.64
N PRO A 810 53.15 11.99 33.21
CA PRO A 810 54.28 11.73 34.07
C PRO A 810 55.55 12.11 33.29
N ALA A 811 56.49 12.79 33.95
CA ALA A 811 57.71 13.34 33.36
C ALA A 811 58.67 12.27 32.79
N ASP A 812 58.25 11.00 32.75
CA ASP A 812 59.02 9.84 32.34
C ASP A 812 58.37 9.20 31.11
N VAL A 813 58.08 9.98 30.06
CA VAL A 813 57.81 9.41 28.74
C VAL A 813 59.16 9.03 28.12
N VAL A 814 59.54 7.77 28.26
CA VAL A 814 60.64 7.17 27.51
C VAL A 814 60.28 7.25 26.01
N GLU A 815 61.01 8.05 25.24
CA GLU A 815 61.00 8.04 23.78
C GLU A 815 61.33 6.62 23.30
N TRP A 816 60.34 5.85 22.86
CA TRP A 816 60.59 4.66 22.06
C TRP A 816 60.98 5.08 20.65
N ARG A 817 62.29 5.28 20.43
CA ARG A 817 62.85 5.36 19.08
C ARG A 817 62.94 3.94 18.52
N LEU A 818 62.15 3.66 17.50
CA LEU A 818 62.36 2.52 16.61
C LEU A 818 63.76 2.64 15.98
N ALA A 819 64.71 1.83 16.46
CA ALA A 819 66.00 1.68 15.81
C ALA A 819 65.82 0.92 14.49
N ALA A 820 66.47 1.43 13.43
CA ALA A 820 66.53 0.78 12.12
C ALA A 820 67.18 -0.61 12.20
N PRO A 821 66.85 -1.55 11.30
CA PRO A 821 67.36 -2.91 11.37
C PRO A 821 68.82 -2.96 10.89
N GLU A 822 69.74 -3.32 11.79
CA GLU A 822 71.07 -3.80 11.40
C GLU A 822 71.11 -5.32 11.45
N GLY A 823 71.19 -5.94 10.26
CA GLY A 823 72.01 -7.14 10.00
C GLY A 823 71.65 -8.49 10.64
N PRO A 824 71.97 -9.61 9.98
CA PRO A 824 71.42 -10.92 10.32
C PRO A 824 72.29 -11.66 11.35
N GLY A 825 71.69 -12.13 12.44
CA GLY A 825 72.33 -13.17 13.26
C GLY A 825 71.87 -13.26 14.71
N GLY A 826 71.03 -14.27 15.00
CA GLY A 826 70.97 -14.92 16.32
C GLY A 826 69.91 -14.41 17.30
N PRO A 827 69.46 -15.26 18.25
CA PRO A 827 68.04 -15.37 18.58
C PRO A 827 67.61 -14.76 19.91
N ALA A 828 66.31 -14.42 19.94
CA ALA A 828 65.37 -14.38 21.05
C ALA A 828 65.60 -13.39 22.21
N ARG A 829 64.57 -12.54 22.46
CA ARG A 829 63.80 -12.56 23.71
C ARG A 829 62.51 -11.73 23.57
N GLU A 830 61.41 -12.33 23.99
CA GLU A 830 60.11 -11.69 24.24
C GLU A 830 60.26 -10.53 25.24
N VAL A 831 59.64 -9.38 24.94
CA VAL A 831 58.77 -8.60 25.84
C VAL A 831 57.72 -7.90 24.98
#